data_AF-A0A9X8DVQ3-F1
#
_entry.id   AF-A0A9X8DVQ3-F1
#
_cell.length_a   1.000
_cell.length_b   1.000
_cell.length_c   1.000
_cell.angle_alpha   90.00
_cell.angle_beta   90.00
_cell.angle_gamma   90.00
#
_symmetry.space_group_name_H-M   'P 1'
#
loop_
_entity.id
_entity.type
_entity.pdbx_description
1 polymer ?
#
loop_
_entity_poly.entity_id
_entity_poly.type
_entity_poly.pdbx_seq_one_letter_code
_entity_poly.pdbx_strand_id
1 'polypeptide(L)'
;CAPFLAQAYDVLYYIYPPAVLSGLPIQGTPPYRYLIQSLTIATTYYVRIAAVNSVPVQSIAVSGSPPDNRRWTFPSSVTTNNVLPDPPIAAYLYVISGTSLEVQIQPALRDGQGLGGGAITAYSIDVDTVSTFSTPGRAYPVDVPIASFTLLYPGGPYTYYITGLTTGTPYFVQVKAKTTVGYSRATIATNTLAPTCTSGPPTQVAVSTIAKLTTAPISTAVIQWGAPLALGGLPLRYFHVEWWTAASRAEVQVVELKWTLAPTALSFTLAFGGALSGGIPFDASPANLRNALMNIGGTTTPAALPIGNVQVTRTAINVNQGYQWTVTFVSTLRNLPMLQLSVATTTGGAGIQSRVFEAVAGVAGGATTSPGTPEVQVLTLTHPTAAQAITGFFRASFMGSSWSTYIPATASATFVQNVLQELFTIGRVTVNPITSANFPANTIAWAITFNSIVGNVPALTVDATKLLPATSVARVYDGNNVVLPTGAWCTTLDLVCQAIYTYVRIGEQAVGYGFYDTNVPTVLTYTVTGLTTGTSYYSSVTAANALGLGPRAASFPPSIIPPKQVPSQPTSVTVNVNYGISTQLLGSWSTPRSDGGSSILKYTVEYDTSPAFSTRASQDVWCATANIKAVWRISLTRVNVAQTAAVALGWFKLKLTRSNSITTSDPIPFNAVAMGSDELGAQPAMSLVYCTACATCTDTCDAAKQGLSGSLQYKIQALQDIAGVVVTRSAQQSDGGY
;
A
#
# COMPACT_ATOMS: atom_id res chain seq x y z
N CYS A 1 95.80 -56.95 30.22
CA CYS A 1 95.08 -56.24 29.12
C CYS A 1 95.36 -56.95 27.81
N ALA A 2 94.33 -57.41 27.09
CA ALA A 2 94.46 -57.69 25.66
C ALA A 2 94.18 -56.38 24.87
N PRO A 3 94.88 -56.10 23.76
CA PRO A 3 94.81 -54.80 23.09
C PRO A 3 93.51 -54.61 22.29
N PHE A 4 93.01 -53.36 22.33
CA PHE A 4 91.75 -52.82 21.80
C PHE A 4 91.52 -52.97 20.28
N LEU A 5 92.47 -53.52 19.52
CA LEU A 5 92.43 -53.58 18.05
C LEU A 5 91.85 -54.88 17.48
N ALA A 6 91.28 -55.75 18.32
CA ALA A 6 90.74 -57.05 17.90
C ALA A 6 89.23 -57.24 18.20
N GLN A 7 88.47 -56.16 18.44
CA GLN A 7 87.03 -56.26 18.69
C GLN A 7 86.22 -55.63 17.56
N ALA A 8 85.32 -56.42 16.98
CA ALA A 8 84.26 -55.94 16.09
C ALA A 8 83.19 -55.24 16.94
N TYR A 9 82.71 -54.08 16.48
CA TYR A 9 81.64 -53.32 17.11
C TYR A 9 80.37 -53.43 16.27
N ASP A 10 79.26 -53.75 16.92
CA ASP A 10 77.95 -53.69 16.29
C ASP A 10 77.54 -52.23 16.07
N VAL A 11 77.22 -51.88 14.82
CA VAL A 11 76.60 -50.61 14.45
C VAL A 11 75.09 -50.80 14.57
N LEU A 12 74.45 -50.08 15.50
CA LEU A 12 72.99 -50.01 15.60
C LEU A 12 72.47 -48.70 14.98
N TYR A 13 71.59 -48.85 13.98
CA TYR A 13 70.87 -47.78 13.29
C TYR A 13 69.59 -47.45 14.07
N TYR A 14 69.29 -46.17 14.30
CA TYR A 14 68.01 -45.75 14.91
C TYR A 14 66.93 -45.57 13.84
N ILE A 15 65.72 -46.09 14.10
CA ILE A 15 64.62 -46.18 13.11
C ILE A 15 63.63 -45.00 13.14
N TYR A 16 63.49 -44.17 14.18
CA TYR A 16 62.69 -42.91 14.09
C TYR A 16 63.12 -41.84 15.12
N PRO A 17 63.35 -40.58 14.73
CA PRO A 17 63.48 -39.47 15.68
C PRO A 17 62.07 -38.99 16.15
N PRO A 18 61.87 -38.66 17.44
CA PRO A 18 60.64 -38.03 17.90
C PRO A 18 60.54 -36.61 17.33
N ALA A 19 59.40 -36.29 16.70
CA ALA A 19 59.11 -34.94 16.22
C ALA A 19 59.01 -33.97 17.41
N VAL A 20 59.91 -32.99 17.46
CA VAL A 20 59.86 -31.88 18.42
C VAL A 20 58.91 -30.82 17.87
N LEU A 21 57.73 -30.69 18.46
CA LEU A 21 56.88 -29.52 18.28
C LEU A 21 57.38 -28.41 19.23
N SER A 22 58.14 -27.45 18.69
CA SER A 22 58.49 -26.22 19.42
C SER A 22 57.35 -25.21 19.30
N GLY A 23 56.68 -24.92 20.42
CA GLY A 23 55.69 -23.85 20.53
C GLY A 23 56.26 -22.59 21.18
N LEU A 24 55.57 -21.46 20.97
CA LEU A 24 55.80 -20.20 21.70
C LEU A 24 55.71 -20.42 23.23
N PRO A 25 56.37 -19.60 24.07
CA PRO A 25 56.18 -19.64 25.52
C PRO A 25 54.68 -19.59 25.86
N ILE A 26 54.23 -20.46 26.77
CA ILE A 26 52.83 -20.50 27.22
C ILE A 26 52.50 -19.12 27.83
N GLN A 27 51.73 -18.31 27.12
CA GLN A 27 51.30 -16.99 27.61
C GLN A 27 50.24 -17.14 28.71
N GLY A 28 50.46 -16.49 29.85
CA GLY A 28 49.51 -16.43 30.97
C GLY A 28 50.19 -16.51 32.35
N THR A 29 49.41 -16.31 33.41
CA THR A 29 49.82 -16.53 34.80
C THR A 29 49.30 -17.88 35.31
N PRO A 30 50.04 -18.59 36.17
CA PRO A 30 49.56 -19.83 36.80
C PRO A 30 48.19 -19.64 37.49
N PRO A 31 47.32 -20.67 37.49
CA PRO A 31 47.55 -22.01 36.95
C PRO A 31 47.48 -22.07 35.42
N TYR A 32 48.48 -22.71 34.80
CA TYR A 32 48.49 -22.98 33.36
C TYR A 32 47.47 -24.07 33.02
N ARG A 33 46.73 -23.88 31.93
CA ARG A 33 45.71 -24.81 31.46
C ARG A 33 45.93 -25.16 30.00
N TYR A 34 45.74 -26.43 29.66
CA TYR A 34 45.77 -26.93 28.28
C TYR A 34 44.54 -27.80 28.04
N LEU A 35 43.84 -27.55 26.93
CA LEU A 35 42.66 -28.33 26.55
C LEU A 35 43.09 -29.50 25.66
N ILE A 36 42.95 -30.72 26.16
CA ILE A 36 43.15 -31.94 25.37
C ILE A 36 41.86 -32.22 24.60
N GLN A 37 41.94 -32.23 23.27
CA GLN A 37 40.79 -32.37 22.37
C GLN A 37 40.70 -33.79 21.77
N SER A 38 39.55 -34.12 21.18
CA SER A 38 39.33 -35.36 20.40
C SER A 38 39.53 -36.67 21.18
N LEU A 39 39.10 -36.70 22.43
CA LEU A 39 39.09 -37.91 23.27
C LEU A 39 37.82 -38.73 23.05
N THR A 40 37.91 -40.05 23.20
CA THR A 40 36.79 -40.98 23.12
C THR A 40 35.98 -40.93 24.42
N ILE A 41 34.64 -40.93 24.33
CA ILE A 41 33.74 -40.95 25.49
C ILE A 41 33.81 -42.27 26.26
N ALA A 42 33.60 -42.23 27.58
CA ALA A 42 33.66 -43.37 28.50
C ALA A 42 35.03 -44.09 28.54
N THR A 43 36.09 -43.41 28.09
CA THR A 43 37.46 -43.95 28.09
C THR A 43 38.28 -43.27 29.18
N THR A 44 39.00 -44.07 29.97
CA THR A 44 39.94 -43.57 30.98
C THR A 44 41.24 -43.16 30.32
N TYR A 45 41.56 -41.87 30.40
CA TYR A 45 42.83 -41.32 29.95
C TYR A 45 43.75 -41.05 31.14
N TYR A 46 45.02 -41.38 30.97
CA TYR A 46 46.09 -41.10 31.95
C TYR A 46 46.92 -39.93 31.42
N VAL A 47 46.95 -38.83 32.18
CA VAL A 47 47.66 -37.60 31.81
C VAL A 47 48.81 -37.38 32.78
N ARG A 48 50.01 -37.14 32.25
CA ARG A 48 51.18 -36.67 32.98
C ARG A 48 51.76 -35.46 32.28
N ILE A 49 52.29 -34.52 33.05
CA ILE A 49 52.80 -33.24 32.54
C ILE A 49 54.28 -33.15 32.91
N ALA A 50 55.11 -32.54 32.07
CA ALA A 50 56.50 -32.20 32.40
C ALA A 50 56.81 -30.81 31.87
N ALA A 51 57.59 -30.04 32.62
CA ALA A 51 58.18 -28.81 32.11
C ALA A 51 59.43 -29.14 31.28
N VAL A 52 59.64 -28.38 30.20
CA VAL A 52 60.85 -28.44 29.36
C VAL A 52 61.43 -27.03 29.33
N ASN A 53 62.71 -26.88 29.63
CA ASN A 53 63.43 -25.61 29.51
C ASN A 53 64.26 -25.57 28.22
N SER A 54 64.85 -24.42 27.90
CA SER A 54 65.63 -24.21 26.67
C SER A 54 67.01 -24.89 26.68
N VAL A 55 67.30 -25.77 27.64
CA VAL A 55 68.57 -26.51 27.69
C VAL A 55 68.55 -27.57 26.59
N PRO A 56 69.43 -27.50 25.57
CA PRO A 56 69.53 -28.53 24.54
C PRO A 56 69.84 -29.87 25.19
N VAL A 57 69.30 -30.95 24.63
CA VAL A 57 69.57 -32.32 25.04
C VAL A 57 71.08 -32.50 25.27
N GLN A 58 71.50 -32.74 26.51
CA GLN A 58 72.93 -32.84 26.85
C GLN A 58 73.53 -34.05 26.12
N SER A 59 74.55 -33.81 25.30
CA SER A 59 75.21 -34.80 24.44
C SER A 59 76.10 -35.80 25.18
N ILE A 60 76.12 -35.78 26.51
CA ILE A 60 76.99 -36.65 27.32
C ILE A 60 76.13 -37.63 28.09
N ALA A 61 75.54 -38.59 27.38
CA ALA A 61 75.08 -39.84 27.97
C ALA A 61 76.10 -40.93 27.63
N VAL A 62 76.73 -41.48 28.66
CA VAL A 62 77.71 -42.59 28.53
C VAL A 62 77.06 -43.86 27.95
N SER A 63 75.71 -43.92 27.94
CA SER A 63 74.91 -45.02 27.39
C SER A 63 74.32 -44.77 25.99
N GLY A 64 74.65 -43.65 25.33
CA GLY A 64 74.23 -43.39 23.94
C GLY A 64 72.77 -42.98 23.73
N SER A 65 71.98 -42.82 24.80
CA SER A 65 70.66 -42.18 24.77
C SER A 65 70.67 -40.99 25.72
N PRO A 66 70.62 -39.75 25.23
CA PRO A 66 70.66 -38.58 26.11
C PRO A 66 69.47 -38.59 27.08
N PRO A 67 69.66 -38.21 28.35
CA PRO A 67 68.59 -38.23 29.34
C PRO A 67 67.45 -37.28 28.92
N ASP A 68 66.22 -37.80 28.85
CA ASP A 68 65.01 -37.00 28.66
C ASP A 68 65.00 -35.89 29.72
N ASN A 69 65.17 -34.62 29.31
CA ASN A 69 65.28 -33.47 30.21
C ASN A 69 63.93 -33.08 30.86
N ARG A 70 62.94 -33.98 30.81
CA ARG A 70 61.58 -33.82 31.31
C ARG A 70 61.42 -34.58 32.62
N ARG A 71 61.05 -33.87 33.68
CA ARG A 71 60.55 -34.50 34.92
C ARG A 71 59.03 -34.60 34.86
N TRP A 72 58.56 -35.80 34.54
CA TRP A 72 57.13 -36.10 34.46
C TRP A 72 56.49 -36.13 35.85
N THR A 73 55.28 -35.58 35.98
CA THR A 73 54.41 -35.82 37.13
C THR A 73 53.98 -37.29 37.17
N PHE A 74 53.48 -37.74 38.33
CA PHE A 74 52.71 -38.98 38.38
C PHE A 74 51.50 -38.88 37.44
N PRO A 75 51.14 -39.96 36.72
CA PRO A 75 49.94 -39.97 35.89
C PRO A 75 48.70 -39.76 36.76
N SER A 76 47.88 -38.77 36.41
CA SER A 76 46.52 -38.64 36.91
C SER A 76 45.57 -39.23 35.88
N SER A 77 44.57 -39.99 36.31
CA SER A 77 43.57 -40.54 35.39
C SER A 77 42.22 -39.86 35.53
N VAL A 78 41.49 -39.81 34.42
CA VAL A 78 40.08 -39.40 34.41
C VAL A 78 39.37 -40.15 33.28
N THR A 79 38.15 -40.63 33.56
CA THR A 79 37.26 -41.20 32.55
C THR A 79 36.42 -40.07 31.96
N THR A 80 36.40 -39.96 30.64
CA THR A 80 35.55 -38.98 29.95
C THR A 80 34.07 -39.31 30.19
N ASN A 81 33.31 -38.36 30.72
CA ASN A 81 31.86 -38.47 30.93
C ASN A 81 31.14 -37.19 30.50
N ASN A 82 29.84 -37.31 30.20
CA ASN A 82 29.02 -36.13 29.93
C ASN A 82 28.80 -35.37 31.25
N VAL A 83 29.01 -34.05 31.21
CA VAL A 83 28.71 -33.13 32.30
C VAL A 83 27.49 -32.27 31.95
N LEU A 84 27.00 -31.50 32.92
CA LEU A 84 25.92 -30.53 32.67
C LEU A 84 26.32 -29.55 31.56
N PRO A 85 25.37 -29.15 30.70
CA PRO A 85 25.65 -28.20 29.63
C PRO A 85 26.03 -26.82 30.17
N ASP A 86 26.76 -26.05 29.37
CA ASP A 86 26.97 -24.63 29.64
C ASP A 86 25.63 -23.86 29.53
N PRO A 87 25.42 -22.82 30.34
CA PRO A 87 24.23 -21.99 30.25
C PRO A 87 24.18 -21.27 28.89
N PRO A 88 22.98 -20.93 28.38
CA PRO A 88 22.85 -20.06 27.21
C PRO A 88 23.67 -18.78 27.38
N ILE A 89 24.29 -18.28 26.30
CA ILE A 89 25.14 -17.09 26.35
C ILE A 89 24.32 -15.86 26.72
N ALA A 90 23.13 -15.74 26.14
CA ALA A 90 22.22 -14.64 26.39
C ALA A 90 20.77 -15.05 26.11
N ALA A 91 19.84 -14.36 26.76
CA ALA A 91 18.42 -14.37 26.39
C ALA A 91 17.92 -12.92 26.26
N TYR A 92 17.08 -12.65 25.26
CA TYR A 92 16.47 -11.34 25.02
C TYR A 92 15.00 -11.49 24.65
N LEU A 93 14.15 -10.58 25.13
CA LEU A 93 12.70 -10.59 24.87
C LEU A 93 12.30 -9.52 23.84
N TYR A 94 11.38 -9.87 22.96
CA TYR A 94 10.72 -8.95 22.03
C TYR A 94 9.20 -9.08 22.12
N VAL A 95 8.48 -7.96 21.93
CA VAL A 95 7.03 -8.00 21.82
C VAL A 95 6.65 -8.54 20.45
N ILE A 96 5.72 -9.49 20.42
CA ILE A 96 5.13 -9.99 19.18
C ILE A 96 3.67 -9.61 19.10
N SER A 97 2.94 -9.70 20.22
CA SER A 97 1.55 -9.26 20.27
C SER A 97 1.18 -8.79 21.66
N GLY A 98 -0.05 -8.28 21.80
CA GLY A 98 -0.61 -7.90 23.10
C GLY A 98 -0.67 -9.03 24.13
N THR A 99 -0.46 -10.29 23.75
CA THR A 99 -0.51 -11.44 24.65
C THR A 99 0.68 -12.39 24.51
N SER A 100 1.71 -12.00 23.75
CA SER A 100 2.82 -12.89 23.43
C SER A 100 4.16 -12.15 23.33
N LEU A 101 5.21 -12.81 23.81
CA LEU A 101 6.60 -12.38 23.68
C LEU A 101 7.42 -13.41 22.90
N GLU A 102 8.41 -12.96 22.15
CA GLU A 102 9.46 -13.81 21.60
C GLU A 102 10.65 -13.81 22.56
N VAL A 103 11.19 -14.98 22.88
CA VAL A 103 12.49 -15.13 23.53
C VAL A 103 13.53 -15.58 22.51
N GLN A 104 14.60 -14.81 22.39
CA GLN A 104 15.79 -15.14 21.60
C GLN A 104 16.89 -15.62 22.52
N ILE A 105 17.34 -16.85 22.32
CA ILE A 105 18.31 -17.56 23.17
C ILE A 105 19.56 -17.81 22.35
N GLN A 106 20.66 -17.14 22.69
CA GLN A 106 21.94 -17.44 22.08
C GLN A 106 22.51 -18.73 22.70
N PRO A 107 22.65 -19.83 21.94
CA PRO A 107 23.21 -21.07 22.47
C PRO A 107 24.68 -20.89 22.89
N ALA A 108 25.14 -21.71 23.85
CA ALA A 108 26.54 -21.76 24.29
C ALA A 108 27.48 -22.14 23.13
N LEU A 109 28.76 -21.76 23.19
CA LEU A 109 29.77 -22.24 22.22
C LEU A 109 30.19 -23.70 22.47
N ARG A 110 29.86 -24.25 23.65
CA ARG A 110 30.03 -25.67 24.03
C ARG A 110 28.63 -26.29 24.15
N ASP A 111 27.93 -26.35 23.03
CA ASP A 111 26.48 -26.54 22.90
C ASP A 111 26.00 -27.99 22.83
N GLY A 112 26.87 -28.99 22.91
CA GLY A 112 26.39 -30.35 22.66
C GLY A 112 25.84 -30.51 21.24
N GLN A 113 26.56 -30.02 20.22
CA GLN A 113 26.35 -30.41 18.81
C GLN A 113 26.53 -31.92 18.53
N GLY A 114 26.63 -32.77 19.55
CA GLY A 114 26.89 -34.21 19.41
C GLY A 114 28.32 -34.56 19.00
N LEU A 115 29.20 -33.57 18.83
CA LEU A 115 30.62 -33.74 18.50
C LEU A 115 31.43 -34.08 19.77
N GLY A 116 31.09 -35.20 20.42
CA GLY A 116 31.81 -35.74 21.58
C GLY A 116 31.18 -35.52 22.97
N GLY A 117 29.92 -35.06 23.04
CA GLY A 117 29.16 -34.89 24.29
C GLY A 117 27.63 -34.98 24.10
N GLY A 118 26.87 -35.00 25.19
CA GLY A 118 25.39 -35.11 25.16
C GLY A 118 24.71 -33.89 24.53
N ALA A 119 23.80 -34.11 23.60
CA ALA A 119 23.13 -33.04 22.87
C ALA A 119 22.05 -32.32 23.68
N ILE A 120 21.86 -31.02 23.41
CA ILE A 120 20.73 -30.27 23.97
C ILE A 120 19.44 -30.85 23.40
N THR A 121 18.59 -31.36 24.28
CA THR A 121 17.30 -31.95 23.92
C THR A 121 16.16 -30.95 24.04
N ALA A 122 16.27 -29.99 24.95
CA ALA A 122 15.25 -28.98 25.23
C ALA A 122 15.86 -27.73 25.88
N TYR A 123 15.11 -26.63 25.85
CA TYR A 123 15.32 -25.49 26.73
C TYR A 123 14.17 -25.40 27.73
N SER A 124 14.50 -25.28 29.01
CA SER A 124 13.54 -24.97 30.07
C SER A 124 13.30 -23.47 30.06
N ILE A 125 12.09 -23.04 29.72
CA ILE A 125 11.67 -21.64 29.69
C ILE A 125 10.86 -21.39 30.96
N ASP A 126 11.32 -20.47 31.81
CA ASP A 126 10.65 -20.08 33.04
C ASP A 126 10.21 -18.61 32.93
N VAL A 127 8.93 -18.35 33.16
CA VAL A 127 8.29 -17.04 32.94
C VAL A 127 7.52 -16.67 34.19
N ASP A 128 7.73 -15.45 34.67
CA ASP A 128 7.06 -14.96 35.89
C ASP A 128 6.88 -13.43 35.83
N THR A 129 5.96 -12.89 36.64
CA THR A 129 5.77 -11.45 36.81
C THR A 129 6.68 -10.86 37.88
N VAL A 130 7.35 -11.71 38.66
CA VAL A 130 8.36 -11.33 39.65
C VAL A 130 9.74 -11.88 39.28
N SER A 131 10.79 -11.08 39.51
CA SER A 131 12.17 -11.43 39.18
C SER A 131 12.74 -12.61 39.98
N THR A 132 12.08 -12.98 41.08
CA THR A 132 12.43 -14.12 41.94
C THR A 132 11.86 -15.45 41.47
N PHE A 133 11.02 -15.47 40.42
CA PHE A 133 10.41 -16.69 39.87
C PHE A 133 9.64 -17.50 40.92
N SER A 134 8.93 -16.81 41.82
CA SER A 134 8.33 -17.38 43.03
C SER A 134 6.80 -17.30 43.07
N THR A 135 6.13 -16.90 41.99
CA THR A 135 4.66 -16.76 41.99
C THR A 135 3.99 -18.14 42.12
N PRO A 136 3.13 -18.38 43.12
CA PRO A 136 2.45 -19.67 43.29
C PRO A 136 1.50 -19.98 42.14
N GLY A 137 1.39 -21.26 41.75
CA GLY A 137 0.42 -21.73 40.74
C GLY A 137 0.73 -21.34 39.29
N ARG A 138 1.96 -20.89 39.01
CA ARG A 138 2.42 -20.50 37.68
C ARG A 138 2.50 -21.69 36.71
N ALA A 139 2.27 -21.41 35.42
CA ALA A 139 2.32 -22.39 34.33
C ALA A 139 3.75 -22.78 33.89
N TYR A 140 4.78 -22.11 34.44
CA TYR A 140 6.18 -22.26 34.09
C TYR A 140 7.02 -22.71 35.30
N PRO A 141 8.19 -23.36 35.12
CA PRO A 141 8.89 -23.60 33.86
C PRO A 141 8.27 -24.69 32.98
N VAL A 142 8.45 -24.57 31.68
CA VAL A 142 8.09 -25.59 30.67
C VAL A 142 9.35 -26.00 29.91
N ASP A 143 9.56 -27.30 29.76
CA ASP A 143 10.62 -27.82 28.90
C ASP A 143 10.14 -27.86 27.45
N VAL A 144 10.70 -26.98 26.64
CA VAL A 144 10.39 -26.87 25.22
C VAL A 144 11.41 -27.67 24.43
N PRO A 145 11.01 -28.67 23.63
CA PRO A 145 11.93 -29.44 22.80
C PRO A 145 12.71 -28.55 21.84
N ILE A 146 13.98 -28.89 21.56
CA ILE A 146 14.84 -28.11 20.66
C ILE A 146 14.23 -27.96 19.24
N ALA A 147 13.45 -28.94 18.79
CA ALA A 147 12.75 -28.92 17.52
C ALA A 147 11.61 -27.87 17.43
N SER A 148 11.15 -27.34 18.56
CA SER A 148 10.15 -26.27 18.61
C SER A 148 10.77 -24.87 18.50
N PHE A 149 12.10 -24.76 18.50
CA PHE A 149 12.80 -23.50 18.30
C PHE A 149 13.22 -23.33 16.86
N THR A 150 13.25 -22.08 16.40
CA THR A 150 13.77 -21.73 15.08
C THR A 150 15.09 -20.97 15.24
N LEU A 151 16.17 -21.43 14.59
CA LEU A 151 17.44 -20.71 14.50
C LEU A 151 17.30 -19.48 13.61
N LEU A 152 17.59 -18.30 14.14
CA LEU A 152 17.48 -17.02 13.41
C LEU A 152 18.47 -16.90 12.25
N TYR A 153 19.59 -17.60 12.30
CA TYR A 153 20.55 -17.78 11.21
C TYR A 153 21.55 -18.89 11.63
N PRO A 154 22.35 -19.46 10.70
CA PRO A 154 23.38 -20.43 11.08
C PRO A 154 24.32 -19.88 12.16
N GLY A 155 24.34 -20.52 13.34
CA GLY A 155 25.10 -20.05 14.52
C GLY A 155 24.47 -18.90 15.32
N GLY A 156 23.27 -18.45 14.95
CA GLY A 156 22.51 -17.40 15.62
C GLY A 156 21.66 -17.88 16.81
N PRO A 157 20.83 -17.00 17.38
CA PRO A 157 19.97 -17.35 18.50
C PRO A 157 18.80 -18.25 18.07
N TYR A 158 18.36 -19.10 18.98
CA TYR A 158 17.10 -19.83 18.89
C TYR A 158 15.93 -18.93 19.32
N THR A 159 14.86 -18.94 18.55
CA THR A 159 13.65 -18.14 18.80
C THR A 159 12.50 -19.04 19.26
N TYR A 160 11.73 -18.57 20.24
CA TYR A 160 10.51 -19.23 20.71
C TYR A 160 9.48 -18.22 21.20
N TYR A 161 8.20 -18.54 21.03
CA TYR A 161 7.10 -17.66 21.38
C TYR A 161 6.40 -18.11 22.66
N ILE A 162 6.38 -17.22 23.63
CA ILE A 162 5.67 -17.34 24.89
C ILE A 162 4.29 -16.73 24.67
N THR A 163 3.22 -17.52 24.80
CA THR A 163 1.84 -17.09 24.50
C THR A 163 0.96 -17.12 25.75
N GLY A 164 -0.23 -16.52 25.68
CA GLY A 164 -1.19 -16.51 26.80
C GLY A 164 -0.82 -15.53 27.93
N LEU A 165 0.01 -14.54 27.64
CA LEU A 165 0.44 -13.52 28.59
C LEU A 165 -0.61 -12.41 28.73
N THR A 166 -0.65 -11.76 29.88
CA THR A 166 -1.55 -10.63 30.14
C THR A 166 -0.98 -9.33 29.57
N THR A 167 -1.76 -8.65 28.72
CA THR A 167 -1.38 -7.38 28.09
C THR A 167 -0.98 -6.32 29.13
N GLY A 168 0.15 -5.65 28.90
CA GLY A 168 0.67 -4.60 29.77
C GLY A 168 1.32 -5.08 31.07
N THR A 169 1.33 -6.39 31.34
CA THR A 169 1.99 -6.95 32.53
C THR A 169 3.46 -7.25 32.21
N PRO A 170 4.44 -6.71 32.95
CA PRO A 170 5.85 -7.00 32.71
C PRO A 170 6.21 -8.43 33.16
N TYR A 171 6.95 -9.14 32.31
CA TYR A 171 7.42 -10.50 32.59
C TYR A 171 8.95 -10.58 32.65
N PHE A 172 9.44 -11.37 33.59
CA PHE A 172 10.80 -11.84 33.72
C PHE A 172 10.89 -13.25 33.14
N VAL A 173 11.93 -13.51 32.36
CA VAL A 173 12.15 -14.83 31.74
C VAL A 173 13.55 -15.31 32.06
N GLN A 174 13.70 -16.58 32.44
CA GLN A 174 14.99 -17.25 32.54
C GLN A 174 14.98 -18.57 31.76
N VAL A 175 16.14 -18.93 31.22
CA VAL A 175 16.28 -20.08 30.32
C VAL A 175 17.40 -21.00 30.79
N LYS A 176 17.16 -22.31 30.73
CA LYS A 176 18.19 -23.35 30.98
C LYS A 176 18.27 -24.30 29.79
N ALA A 177 19.47 -24.58 29.30
CA ALA A 177 19.71 -25.70 28.38
C ALA A 177 19.58 -27.04 29.13
N LYS A 178 18.90 -28.02 28.52
CA LYS A 178 18.72 -29.39 29.04
C LYS A 178 19.38 -30.41 28.12
N THR A 179 20.15 -31.33 28.70
CA THR A 179 20.66 -32.54 28.02
C THR A 179 20.13 -33.79 28.71
N THR A 180 20.55 -34.98 28.28
CA THR A 180 20.27 -36.25 28.95
C THR A 180 20.86 -36.33 30.37
N VAL A 181 21.83 -35.47 30.72
CA VAL A 181 22.47 -35.42 32.05
C VAL A 181 21.69 -34.54 33.03
N GLY A 182 21.11 -33.44 32.55
CA GLY A 182 20.39 -32.49 33.39
C GLY A 182 20.37 -31.06 32.82
N TYR A 183 20.14 -30.09 33.70
CA TYR A 183 20.00 -28.68 33.35
C TYR A 183 21.29 -27.89 33.61
N SER A 184 21.61 -26.98 32.70
CA SER A 184 22.56 -25.89 32.94
C SER A 184 22.09 -24.94 34.05
N ARG A 185 22.97 -24.00 34.42
CA ARG A 185 22.59 -22.81 35.17
C ARG A 185 21.60 -21.95 34.36
N ALA A 186 20.79 -21.16 35.05
CA ALA A 186 19.85 -20.26 34.39
C ALA A 186 20.55 -19.05 33.80
N THR A 187 20.15 -18.67 32.59
CA THR A 187 20.44 -17.37 31.98
C THR A 187 19.17 -16.55 32.01
N ILE A 188 19.19 -15.43 32.73
CA ILE A 188 18.06 -14.50 32.81
C ILE A 188 18.05 -13.63 31.55
N ALA A 189 16.87 -13.38 31.00
CA ALA A 189 16.70 -12.44 29.91
C ALA A 189 17.20 -11.05 30.33
N THR A 190 17.97 -10.42 29.46
CA THR A 190 18.63 -9.14 29.76
C THR A 190 17.64 -7.98 29.96
N ASN A 191 16.43 -8.11 29.43
CA ASN A 191 15.35 -7.13 29.55
C ASN A 191 14.09 -7.76 30.17
N THR A 192 13.38 -6.96 30.96
CA THR A 192 12.00 -7.22 31.38
C THR A 192 11.08 -6.57 30.36
N LEU A 193 10.02 -7.27 29.93
CA LEU A 193 9.16 -6.78 28.87
C LEU A 193 7.70 -7.12 29.12
N ALA A 194 6.80 -6.20 28.80
CA ALA A 194 5.36 -6.42 28.82
C ALA A 194 4.85 -6.63 27.39
N PRO A 195 3.94 -7.59 27.14
CA PRO A 195 3.30 -7.70 25.84
C PRO A 195 2.35 -6.52 25.64
N THR A 196 2.50 -5.82 24.52
CA THR A 196 1.75 -4.58 24.21
C THR A 196 1.07 -4.68 22.85
N CYS A 197 0.06 -3.86 22.64
CA CYS A 197 -0.59 -3.71 21.33
C CYS A 197 -1.21 -2.31 21.20
N THR A 198 -1.72 -1.98 20.02
CA THR A 198 -2.49 -0.74 19.85
C THR A 198 -3.74 -0.74 20.74
N SER A 199 -4.21 0.45 21.13
CA SER A 199 -5.41 0.59 21.95
C SER A 199 -6.65 0.01 21.26
N GLY A 200 -7.70 -0.25 22.04
CA GLY A 200 -9.04 -0.53 21.53
C GLY A 200 -9.70 0.70 20.89
N PRO A 201 -10.89 0.53 20.30
CA PRO A 201 -11.63 1.64 19.73
C PRO A 201 -12.16 2.57 20.82
N PRO A 202 -12.30 3.88 20.57
CA PRO A 202 -13.06 4.79 21.42
C PRO A 202 -14.50 4.30 21.62
N THR A 203 -15.12 4.70 22.72
CA THR A 203 -16.51 4.34 23.06
C THR A 203 -17.45 5.51 22.78
N GLN A 204 -18.77 5.26 22.67
CA GLN A 204 -19.80 6.30 22.59
C GLN A 204 -19.52 7.45 21.59
N VAL A 205 -18.96 7.13 20.42
CA VAL A 205 -18.71 8.15 19.39
C VAL A 205 -20.05 8.66 18.87
N ALA A 206 -20.32 9.94 19.03
CA ALA A 206 -21.55 10.60 18.62
C ALA A 206 -21.24 11.84 17.80
N VAL A 207 -22.08 12.11 16.81
CA VAL A 207 -21.98 13.30 15.96
C VAL A 207 -23.32 14.02 15.93
N SER A 208 -23.30 15.35 16.02
CA SER A 208 -24.50 16.19 16.00
C SER A 208 -24.26 17.50 15.27
N THR A 209 -25.32 18.12 14.75
CA THR A 209 -25.27 19.46 14.13
C THR A 209 -26.42 20.31 14.66
N ILE A 210 -26.31 21.62 14.50
CA ILE A 210 -27.33 22.59 14.96
C ILE A 210 -28.61 22.37 14.15
N ALA A 211 -29.75 22.27 14.83
CA ALA A 211 -31.06 22.06 14.19
C ALA A 211 -31.97 23.32 14.19
N LYS A 212 -31.50 24.45 14.73
CA LYS A 212 -32.28 25.70 14.83
C LYS A 212 -31.97 26.64 13.65
N LEU A 213 -32.95 27.44 13.23
CA LEU A 213 -32.76 28.50 12.24
C LEU A 213 -31.68 29.49 12.70
N THR A 214 -30.74 29.83 11.81
CA THR A 214 -29.61 30.72 12.08
C THR A 214 -29.54 31.83 11.03
N THR A 215 -28.82 32.91 11.34
CA THR A 215 -28.59 34.03 10.39
C THR A 215 -27.46 33.75 9.38
N ALA A 216 -26.86 32.57 9.45
CA ALA A 216 -25.78 32.10 8.60
C ALA A 216 -25.98 30.60 8.30
N PRO A 217 -25.44 30.08 7.18
CA PRO A 217 -25.52 28.65 6.85
C PRO A 217 -24.95 27.78 7.98
N ILE A 218 -25.57 26.63 8.24
CA ILE A 218 -25.06 25.67 9.22
C ILE A 218 -23.93 24.87 8.59
N SER A 219 -22.70 25.20 8.96
CA SER A 219 -21.48 24.59 8.41
C SER A 219 -20.63 23.89 9.47
N THR A 220 -21.25 23.48 10.59
CA THR A 220 -20.53 22.90 11.74
C THR A 220 -21.20 21.63 12.25
N ALA A 221 -20.39 20.71 12.78
CA ALA A 221 -20.87 19.54 13.52
C ALA A 221 -19.98 19.27 14.74
N VAL A 222 -20.55 18.78 15.83
CA VAL A 222 -19.83 18.42 17.04
C VAL A 222 -19.71 16.91 17.11
N ILE A 223 -18.48 16.42 17.25
CA ILE A 223 -18.16 15.02 17.50
C ILE A 223 -17.77 14.88 18.97
N GLN A 224 -18.30 13.86 19.65
CA GLN A 224 -18.04 13.53 21.05
C GLN A 224 -17.74 12.04 21.18
N TRP A 225 -16.88 11.65 22.12
CA TRP A 225 -16.53 10.24 22.33
C TRP A 225 -16.11 9.97 23.78
N GLY A 226 -16.06 8.70 24.16
CA GLY A 226 -15.48 8.19 25.39
C GLY A 226 -14.14 7.48 25.13
N ALA A 227 -13.34 7.32 26.19
CA ALA A 227 -12.07 6.61 26.09
C ALA A 227 -12.26 5.11 25.75
N PRO A 228 -11.26 4.45 25.16
CA PRO A 228 -11.26 3.00 24.96
C PRO A 228 -11.27 2.23 26.28
N LEU A 229 -11.91 1.07 26.30
CA LEU A 229 -11.91 0.16 27.47
C LEU A 229 -10.57 -0.56 27.67
N ALA A 230 -9.80 -0.75 26.59
CA ALA A 230 -8.51 -1.41 26.62
C ALA A 230 -7.44 -0.51 25.99
N LEU A 231 -6.34 -0.25 26.71
CA LEU A 231 -5.26 0.65 26.26
C LEU A 231 -4.11 -0.08 25.55
N GLY A 232 -4.14 -1.42 25.52
CA GLY A 232 -3.10 -2.24 24.90
C GLY A 232 -1.79 -2.28 25.68
N GLY A 233 -1.83 -2.02 27.00
CA GLY A 233 -0.65 -2.04 27.87
C GLY A 233 0.23 -0.78 27.78
N LEU A 234 -0.20 0.24 27.02
CA LEU A 234 0.52 1.50 26.84
C LEU A 234 -0.43 2.68 27.10
N PRO A 235 0.06 3.82 27.64
CA PRO A 235 -0.76 5.00 27.81
C PRO A 235 -1.19 5.58 26.46
N LEU A 236 -2.39 6.19 26.43
CA LEU A 236 -2.85 6.94 25.26
C LEU A 236 -2.02 8.21 25.07
N ARG A 237 -1.84 8.61 23.81
CA ARG A 237 -1.18 9.85 23.41
C ARG A 237 -2.17 10.89 22.92
N TYR A 238 -3.08 10.50 22.03
CA TYR A 238 -4.08 11.39 21.44
C TYR A 238 -5.24 10.60 20.83
N PHE A 239 -6.28 11.31 20.39
CA PHE A 239 -7.32 10.82 19.51
C PHE A 239 -7.21 11.46 18.13
N HIS A 240 -7.39 10.64 17.11
CA HIS A 240 -7.51 11.04 15.72
C HIS A 240 -8.99 11.08 15.36
N VAL A 241 -9.51 12.27 15.11
CA VAL A 241 -10.91 12.52 14.76
C VAL A 241 -11.00 12.78 13.26
N GLU A 242 -11.86 12.08 12.55
CA GLU A 242 -11.95 12.16 11.09
C GLU A 242 -13.39 12.33 10.62
N TRP A 243 -13.58 13.01 9.50
CA TRP A 243 -14.88 13.20 8.85
C TRP A 243 -14.74 13.20 7.33
N TRP A 244 -15.75 12.70 6.62
CA TRP A 244 -15.72 12.57 5.15
C TRP A 244 -17.12 12.45 4.55
N THR A 245 -17.22 12.49 3.22
CA THR A 245 -18.47 12.23 2.48
C THR A 245 -18.42 10.88 1.76
N ALA A 246 -19.58 10.34 1.39
CA ALA A 246 -19.68 9.15 0.55
C ALA A 246 -19.56 9.46 -0.96
N ALA A 247 -19.21 10.70 -1.34
CA ALA A 247 -19.11 11.07 -2.74
C ALA A 247 -17.92 10.37 -3.41
N SER A 248 -18.15 9.86 -4.61
CA SER A 248 -17.13 9.34 -5.50
C SER A 248 -16.64 10.43 -6.45
N ARG A 249 -15.44 10.26 -6.98
CA ARG A 249 -14.81 11.21 -7.90
C ARG A 249 -14.03 10.44 -8.96
N ALA A 250 -14.23 10.83 -10.22
CA ALA A 250 -13.42 10.32 -11.32
C ALA A 250 -11.99 10.83 -11.19
N GLU A 251 -11.02 9.99 -11.52
CA GLU A 251 -9.64 10.44 -11.62
C GLU A 251 -9.43 11.34 -12.83
N VAL A 252 -8.52 12.30 -12.70
CA VAL A 252 -8.04 13.14 -13.78
C VAL A 252 -6.52 12.99 -13.92
N GLN A 253 -6.08 12.48 -15.07
CA GLN A 253 -4.67 12.47 -15.45
C GLN A 253 -4.43 13.44 -16.59
N VAL A 254 -3.22 14.00 -16.63
CA VAL A 254 -2.80 14.96 -17.63
C VAL A 254 -1.66 14.39 -18.44
N VAL A 255 -1.84 14.39 -19.76
CA VAL A 255 -0.79 14.09 -20.73
C VAL A 255 -0.24 15.40 -21.27
N GLU A 256 1.05 15.64 -21.10
CA GLU A 256 1.70 16.89 -21.47
C GLU A 256 2.82 16.64 -22.48
N LEU A 257 2.79 17.37 -23.60
CA LEU A 257 3.88 17.50 -24.55
C LEU A 257 4.27 18.97 -24.69
N LYS A 258 5.55 19.27 -24.47
CA LYS A 258 6.14 20.62 -24.56
C LYS A 258 7.29 20.64 -25.54
N TRP A 259 7.55 21.79 -26.14
CA TRP A 259 8.69 22.01 -27.02
C TRP A 259 9.10 23.48 -27.04
N THR A 260 10.37 23.75 -27.39
CA THR A 260 10.84 25.11 -27.66
C THR A 260 10.63 25.51 -29.11
N LEU A 261 10.71 24.54 -30.03
CA LEU A 261 10.36 24.68 -31.45
C LEU A 261 9.41 23.55 -31.84
N ALA A 262 8.29 23.89 -32.45
CA ALA A 262 7.25 22.92 -32.80
C ALA A 262 7.79 21.86 -33.78
N PRO A 263 7.52 20.56 -33.53
CA PRO A 263 7.86 19.51 -34.48
C PRO A 263 6.98 19.61 -35.73
N THR A 264 7.52 19.24 -36.89
CA THR A 264 6.75 19.16 -38.14
C THR A 264 6.02 17.82 -38.26
N ALA A 265 6.56 16.77 -37.66
CA ALA A 265 5.88 15.51 -37.43
C ALA A 265 6.38 14.89 -36.12
N LEU A 266 5.45 14.54 -35.23
CA LEU A 266 5.75 13.82 -34.01
C LEU A 266 4.59 12.87 -33.70
N SER A 267 4.94 11.65 -33.31
CA SER A 267 3.97 10.69 -32.80
C SER A 267 4.38 10.18 -31.43
N PHE A 268 3.39 9.95 -30.57
CA PHE A 268 3.57 9.35 -29.25
C PHE A 268 2.58 8.20 -29.07
N THR A 269 2.88 7.28 -28.17
CA THR A 269 1.97 6.22 -27.74
C THR A 269 1.63 6.42 -26.28
N LEU A 270 0.40 6.05 -25.93
CA LEU A 270 -0.04 5.92 -24.55
C LEU A 270 -0.24 4.46 -24.23
N ALA A 271 0.01 4.11 -22.98
CA ALA A 271 -0.01 2.72 -22.57
C ALA A 271 -0.67 2.57 -21.20
N PHE A 272 -1.55 1.56 -21.08
CA PHE A 272 -2.34 1.30 -19.88
C PHE A 272 -2.72 -0.17 -19.79
N GLY A 273 -2.63 -0.75 -18.59
CA GLY A 273 -3.09 -2.11 -18.33
C GLY A 273 -2.43 -3.20 -19.17
N GLY A 274 -1.18 -3.03 -19.61
CA GLY A 274 -0.46 -4.00 -20.44
C GLY A 274 -0.54 -3.77 -21.94
N ALA A 275 -1.35 -2.81 -22.40
CA ALA A 275 -1.55 -2.55 -23.81
C ALA A 275 -1.15 -1.13 -24.20
N LEU A 276 -0.73 -0.99 -25.46
CA LEU A 276 -0.33 0.25 -26.10
C LEU A 276 -1.47 0.77 -26.99
N SER A 277 -1.57 2.08 -27.11
CA SER A 277 -2.30 2.72 -28.18
C SER A 277 -1.54 2.56 -29.51
N GLY A 278 -2.23 2.78 -30.62
CA GLY A 278 -1.55 3.14 -31.87
C GLY A 278 -0.80 4.47 -31.74
N GLY A 279 -0.03 4.83 -32.78
CA GLY A 279 0.65 6.13 -32.83
C GLY A 279 -0.36 7.28 -32.82
N ILE A 280 -0.21 8.18 -31.86
CA ILE A 280 -1.03 9.37 -31.66
C ILE A 280 -0.23 10.58 -32.15
N PRO A 281 -0.77 11.38 -33.09
CA PRO A 281 -0.15 12.62 -33.52
C PRO A 281 0.02 13.62 -32.36
N PHE A 282 1.13 14.36 -32.35
CA PHE A 282 1.41 15.37 -31.32
C PHE A 282 0.36 16.48 -31.22
N ASP A 283 -0.45 16.69 -32.25
CA ASP A 283 -1.51 17.69 -32.35
C ASP A 283 -2.91 17.06 -32.34
N ALA A 284 -3.04 15.81 -31.88
CA ALA A 284 -4.30 15.08 -31.83
C ALA A 284 -5.43 15.86 -31.14
N SER A 285 -6.62 15.85 -31.72
CA SER A 285 -7.82 16.45 -31.12
C SER A 285 -8.21 15.71 -29.83
N PRO A 286 -8.99 16.33 -28.93
CA PRO A 286 -9.51 15.64 -27.75
C PRO A 286 -10.29 14.36 -28.10
N ALA A 287 -11.08 14.40 -29.18
CA ALA A 287 -11.85 13.25 -29.65
C ALA A 287 -10.94 12.10 -30.10
N ASN A 288 -9.84 12.41 -30.79
CA ASN A 288 -8.92 11.40 -31.31
C ASN A 288 -8.08 10.78 -30.19
N LEU A 289 -7.65 11.56 -29.20
CA LEU A 289 -7.00 11.01 -28.01
C LEU A 289 -7.97 10.10 -27.23
N ARG A 290 -9.22 10.50 -27.04
CA ARG A 290 -10.27 9.67 -26.42
C ARG A 290 -10.46 8.36 -27.18
N ASN A 291 -10.57 8.42 -28.51
CA ASN A 291 -10.69 7.24 -29.36
C ASN A 291 -9.46 6.32 -29.23
N ALA A 292 -8.25 6.87 -29.15
CA ALA A 292 -7.04 6.07 -28.95
C ALA A 292 -7.05 5.37 -27.58
N LEU A 293 -7.39 6.08 -26.51
CA LEU A 293 -7.44 5.55 -25.14
C LEU A 293 -8.49 4.44 -24.98
N MET A 294 -9.72 4.67 -25.46
CA MET A 294 -10.81 3.69 -25.34
C MET A 294 -10.64 2.46 -26.24
N ASN A 295 -9.68 2.46 -27.16
CA ASN A 295 -9.35 1.29 -27.99
C ASN A 295 -8.00 0.65 -27.62
N ILE A 296 -7.35 1.07 -26.52
CA ILE A 296 -6.15 0.40 -26.01
C ILE A 296 -6.47 -1.07 -25.72
N GLY A 297 -5.66 -1.98 -26.28
CA GLY A 297 -5.83 -3.43 -26.10
C GLY A 297 -6.97 -4.08 -26.88
N GLY A 298 -7.65 -3.34 -27.79
CA GLY A 298 -8.72 -3.88 -28.61
C GLY A 298 -8.26 -4.95 -29.60
N THR A 299 -8.95 -6.09 -29.64
CA THR A 299 -8.78 -7.16 -30.65
C THR A 299 -9.88 -7.05 -31.72
N THR A 300 -10.22 -8.11 -32.47
CA THR A 300 -11.39 -8.13 -33.38
C THR A 300 -12.72 -8.43 -32.68
N THR A 301 -12.71 -8.60 -31.35
CA THR A 301 -13.90 -8.80 -30.51
C THR A 301 -13.96 -7.78 -29.37
N PRO A 302 -15.15 -7.24 -29.01
CA PRO A 302 -15.32 -6.43 -27.80
C PRO A 302 -14.97 -7.26 -26.55
N ALA A 303 -13.78 -7.06 -26.00
CA ALA A 303 -13.32 -7.67 -24.76
C ALA A 303 -13.42 -6.68 -23.58
N ALA A 304 -13.19 -7.14 -22.36
CA ALA A 304 -13.06 -6.25 -21.20
C ALA A 304 -11.82 -5.37 -21.38
N LEU A 305 -12.05 -4.10 -21.75
CA LEU A 305 -11.00 -3.15 -22.05
C LEU A 305 -10.34 -2.62 -20.76
N PRO A 306 -9.03 -2.32 -20.79
CA PRO A 306 -8.34 -1.66 -19.67
C PRO A 306 -8.92 -0.29 -19.35
N ILE A 307 -9.42 0.45 -20.35
CA ILE A 307 -9.99 1.79 -20.21
C ILE A 307 -11.43 1.77 -20.75
N GLY A 308 -12.38 2.17 -19.90
CA GLY A 308 -13.78 2.39 -20.28
C GLY A 308 -14.02 3.81 -20.81
N ASN A 309 -15.22 4.37 -20.60
CA ASN A 309 -15.51 5.74 -21.01
C ASN A 309 -14.61 6.77 -20.30
N VAL A 310 -14.01 7.66 -21.07
CA VAL A 310 -13.21 8.80 -20.60
C VAL A 310 -13.73 10.10 -21.20
N GLN A 311 -13.47 11.23 -20.54
CA GLN A 311 -13.64 12.56 -21.13
C GLN A 311 -12.26 13.18 -21.37
N VAL A 312 -12.07 13.85 -22.50
CA VAL A 312 -10.80 14.48 -22.84
C VAL A 312 -11.03 15.93 -23.24
N THR A 313 -10.21 16.82 -22.70
CA THR A 313 -10.08 18.20 -23.17
C THR A 313 -8.62 18.50 -23.52
N ARG A 314 -8.38 19.47 -24.40
CA ARG A 314 -7.02 19.89 -24.79
C ARG A 314 -6.86 21.39 -24.63
N THR A 315 -5.72 21.81 -24.10
CA THR A 315 -5.30 23.22 -24.02
C THR A 315 -3.92 23.38 -24.64
N ALA A 316 -3.66 24.53 -25.27
CA ALA A 316 -2.34 24.87 -25.80
C ALA A 316 -1.46 25.46 -24.69
N ILE A 317 -0.19 25.12 -24.68
CA ILE A 317 0.82 25.65 -23.75
C ILE A 317 1.55 26.78 -24.44
N ASN A 318 1.59 27.97 -23.83
CA ASN A 318 2.33 29.16 -24.28
C ASN A 318 2.32 29.36 -25.80
N VAL A 319 1.15 29.70 -26.38
CA VAL A 319 0.94 29.96 -27.82
C VAL A 319 1.75 29.00 -28.72
N ASN A 320 1.28 27.76 -28.85
CA ASN A 320 1.86 26.71 -29.69
C ASN A 320 3.25 26.19 -29.27
N GLN A 321 3.61 26.26 -27.99
CA GLN A 321 4.81 25.63 -27.41
C GLN A 321 4.52 24.28 -26.72
N GLY A 322 3.33 23.73 -26.94
CA GLY A 322 2.94 22.43 -26.41
C GLY A 322 1.43 22.22 -26.41
N TYR A 323 1.03 21.00 -26.10
CA TYR A 323 -0.37 20.66 -25.79
C TYR A 323 -0.45 19.89 -24.48
N GLN A 324 -1.54 20.16 -23.77
CA GLN A 324 -1.92 19.44 -22.57
C GLN A 324 -3.30 18.83 -22.80
N TRP A 325 -3.40 17.50 -22.70
CA TRP A 325 -4.68 16.80 -22.68
C TRP A 325 -5.02 16.42 -21.24
N THR A 326 -6.23 16.81 -20.82
CA THR A 326 -6.77 16.45 -19.51
C THR A 326 -7.76 15.32 -19.72
N VAL A 327 -7.44 14.14 -19.18
CA VAL A 327 -8.18 12.89 -19.32
C VAL A 327 -8.90 12.59 -18.01
N THR A 328 -10.23 12.52 -18.03
CA THR A 328 -11.07 12.18 -16.87
C THR A 328 -11.66 10.78 -17.03
N PHE A 329 -11.38 9.87 -16.09
CA PHE A 329 -11.80 8.47 -16.12
C PHE A 329 -13.21 8.28 -15.55
N VAL A 330 -14.23 8.57 -16.36
CA VAL A 330 -15.62 8.63 -15.88
C VAL A 330 -16.27 7.26 -15.65
N SER A 331 -15.79 6.19 -16.29
CA SER A 331 -16.30 4.83 -16.06
C SER A 331 -15.75 4.16 -14.80
N THR A 332 -14.67 4.70 -14.24
CA THR A 332 -13.91 4.04 -13.18
C THR A 332 -13.57 5.06 -12.12
N LEU A 333 -14.46 5.14 -11.12
CA LEU A 333 -14.37 6.08 -10.01
C LEU A 333 -13.48 5.47 -8.94
N ARG A 334 -12.19 5.36 -9.17
CA ARG A 334 -11.20 4.90 -8.18
C ARG A 334 -9.84 5.43 -8.59
N ASN A 335 -8.87 5.42 -7.71
CA ASN A 335 -7.52 5.81 -8.12
C ASN A 335 -6.95 4.74 -9.04
N LEU A 336 -6.59 5.17 -10.25
CA LEU A 336 -5.95 4.38 -11.26
C LEU A 336 -4.47 4.74 -11.32
N PRO A 337 -3.70 3.80 -11.85
CA PRO A 337 -2.33 4.08 -12.17
C PRO A 337 -2.10 5.07 -13.29
N MET A 338 -0.94 5.70 -13.30
CA MET A 338 -0.56 6.69 -14.30
C MET A 338 -0.40 6.08 -15.71
N LEU A 339 -1.02 6.71 -16.71
CA LEU A 339 -0.77 6.45 -18.12
C LEU A 339 0.72 6.58 -18.41
N GLN A 340 1.26 5.64 -19.19
CA GLN A 340 2.65 5.74 -19.65
C GLN A 340 2.66 6.37 -21.02
N LEU A 341 3.52 7.36 -21.19
CA LEU A 341 3.75 8.03 -22.46
C LEU A 341 5.12 7.64 -23.00
N SER A 342 5.16 7.29 -24.27
CA SER A 342 6.40 7.10 -25.02
C SER A 342 6.35 7.92 -26.31
N VAL A 343 7.40 8.71 -26.58
CA VAL A 343 7.54 9.44 -27.84
C VAL A 343 8.28 8.54 -28.82
N ALA A 344 7.65 8.23 -29.96
CA ALA A 344 8.17 7.24 -30.90
C ALA A 344 9.16 7.87 -31.90
N THR A 345 8.73 8.90 -32.62
CA THR A 345 9.50 9.53 -33.69
C THR A 345 9.32 11.04 -33.67
N THR A 346 10.40 11.77 -33.89
CA THR A 346 10.41 13.23 -33.96
C THR A 346 11.11 13.68 -35.24
N THR A 347 10.38 14.35 -36.12
CA THR A 347 10.93 15.02 -37.29
C THR A 347 10.74 16.53 -37.11
N GLY A 348 11.85 17.25 -37.13
CA GLY A 348 11.87 18.68 -36.79
C GLY A 348 11.58 18.94 -35.30
N GLY A 349 11.67 20.22 -34.91
CA GLY A 349 11.44 20.67 -33.54
C GLY A 349 12.67 20.57 -32.63
N ALA A 350 12.59 21.21 -31.46
CA ALA A 350 13.66 21.26 -30.46
C ALA A 350 13.07 21.35 -29.04
N GLY A 351 13.83 20.88 -28.04
CA GLY A 351 13.44 20.98 -26.64
C GLY A 351 12.19 20.17 -26.26
N ILE A 352 11.96 19.04 -26.94
CA ILE A 352 10.74 18.23 -26.73
C ILE A 352 10.81 17.58 -25.35
N GLN A 353 9.79 17.82 -24.54
CA GLN A 353 9.59 17.24 -23.22
C GLN A 353 8.21 16.60 -23.17
N SER A 354 8.13 15.48 -22.46
CA SER A 354 6.88 14.76 -22.29
C SER A 354 6.76 14.25 -20.87
N ARG A 355 5.54 14.29 -20.34
CA ARG A 355 5.23 13.71 -19.03
C ARG A 355 3.75 13.41 -18.93
N VAL A 356 3.43 12.47 -18.05
CA VAL A 356 2.09 12.27 -17.52
C VAL A 356 2.13 12.59 -16.03
N PHE A 357 1.08 13.19 -15.51
CA PHE A 357 0.91 13.37 -14.07
C PHE A 357 -0.56 13.31 -13.69
N GLU A 358 -0.82 12.90 -12.45
CA GLU A 358 -2.16 12.93 -11.86
C GLU A 358 -2.50 14.38 -11.47
N ALA A 359 -3.62 14.91 -11.98
CA ALA A 359 -4.13 16.22 -11.58
C ALA A 359 -5.16 16.10 -10.45
N VAL A 360 -5.93 15.01 -10.44
CA VAL A 360 -6.93 14.72 -9.41
C VAL A 360 -7.01 13.21 -9.20
N ALA A 361 -6.68 12.72 -8.00
CA ALA A 361 -6.87 11.32 -7.64
C ALA A 361 -8.33 10.87 -7.75
N GLY A 362 -8.55 9.66 -8.26
CA GLY A 362 -9.85 9.01 -8.28
C GLY A 362 -10.25 8.51 -6.89
N VAL A 363 -11.56 8.46 -6.63
CA VAL A 363 -12.11 8.07 -5.32
C VAL A 363 -13.38 7.25 -5.53
N ALA A 364 -13.39 6.01 -5.03
CA ALA A 364 -14.58 5.14 -5.07
C ALA A 364 -15.72 5.62 -4.17
N GLY A 365 -15.38 6.45 -3.18
CA GLY A 365 -16.29 7.03 -2.20
C GLY A 365 -15.98 6.53 -0.81
N GLY A 366 -16.28 7.33 0.21
CA GLY A 366 -16.18 6.90 1.60
C GLY A 366 -17.29 5.92 1.98
N ALA A 367 -16.99 5.01 2.90
CA ALA A 367 -17.96 4.12 3.52
C ALA A 367 -18.37 4.64 4.90
N THR A 368 -19.38 4.02 5.52
CA THR A 368 -19.80 4.33 6.90
C THR A 368 -18.68 4.12 7.91
N THR A 369 -17.79 3.17 7.67
CA THR A 369 -16.75 2.73 8.60
C THR A 369 -15.32 3.07 8.15
N SER A 370 -15.15 3.61 6.95
CA SER A 370 -13.83 3.90 6.38
C SER A 370 -13.85 5.22 5.59
N PRO A 371 -12.89 6.12 5.83
CA PRO A 371 -12.72 7.39 5.13
C PRO A 371 -12.16 7.26 3.71
N GLY A 372 -12.30 6.10 3.09
CA GLY A 372 -11.76 5.79 1.77
C GLY A 372 -11.47 4.30 1.63
N THR A 373 -10.75 3.96 0.57
CA THR A 373 -10.31 2.58 0.30
C THR A 373 -8.91 2.39 0.90
N PRO A 374 -8.72 1.46 1.87
CA PRO A 374 -7.40 1.16 2.40
C PRO A 374 -6.44 0.70 1.31
N GLU A 375 -5.17 1.10 1.42
CA GLU A 375 -4.12 0.59 0.55
C GLU A 375 -3.88 -0.91 0.82
N VAL A 376 -3.67 -1.66 -0.25
CA VAL A 376 -3.22 -3.05 -0.19
C VAL A 376 -1.89 -3.17 -0.92
N GLN A 377 -0.82 -3.43 -0.16
CA GLN A 377 0.48 -3.78 -0.71
C GLN A 377 0.66 -5.30 -0.71
N VAL A 378 1.34 -5.83 -1.72
CA VAL A 378 1.68 -7.26 -1.78
C VAL A 378 3.18 -7.44 -1.60
N LEU A 379 3.57 -8.18 -0.57
CA LEU A 379 4.94 -8.63 -0.36
C LEU A 379 5.09 -10.05 -0.91
N THR A 380 6.04 -10.25 -1.82
CA THR A 380 6.40 -11.56 -2.35
C THR A 380 7.83 -11.91 -2.02
N LEU A 381 8.07 -13.15 -1.59
CA LEU A 381 9.37 -13.80 -1.56
C LEU A 381 9.41 -14.82 -2.69
N THR A 382 10.37 -14.68 -3.60
CA THR A 382 10.50 -15.55 -4.77
C THR A 382 11.92 -16.07 -4.92
N HIS A 383 12.04 -17.28 -5.47
CA HIS A 383 13.32 -17.85 -5.88
C HIS A 383 13.24 -18.27 -7.35
N PRO A 384 14.26 -17.99 -8.18
CA PRO A 384 14.23 -18.31 -9.62
C PRO A 384 14.12 -19.81 -9.92
N THR A 385 14.56 -20.68 -9.00
CA THR A 385 14.48 -22.14 -9.15
C THR A 385 13.30 -22.70 -8.35
N ALA A 386 12.32 -23.28 -9.05
CA ALA A 386 11.08 -23.83 -8.48
C ALA A 386 11.25 -25.13 -7.63
N ALA A 387 12.46 -25.68 -7.53
CA ALA A 387 12.75 -26.84 -6.67
C ALA A 387 13.32 -26.50 -5.26
N GLN A 388 13.73 -25.25 -5.03
CA GLN A 388 14.37 -24.82 -3.78
C GLN A 388 13.43 -24.02 -2.85
N ALA A 389 13.06 -24.62 -1.73
CA ALA A 389 12.22 -23.96 -0.72
C ALA A 389 12.90 -22.69 -0.16
N ILE A 390 12.10 -21.63 0.00
CA ILE A 390 12.55 -20.38 0.62
C ILE A 390 12.52 -20.56 2.14
N THR A 391 13.65 -20.30 2.77
CA THR A 391 13.85 -20.33 4.22
C THR A 391 14.61 -19.08 4.65
N GLY A 392 15.12 -19.04 5.88
CA GLY A 392 15.78 -17.85 6.41
C GLY A 392 14.77 -16.78 6.82
N PHE A 393 15.19 -15.52 6.78
CA PHE A 393 14.48 -14.42 7.43
C PHE A 393 14.55 -13.13 6.62
N PHE A 394 13.56 -12.29 6.84
CA PHE A 394 13.54 -10.91 6.37
C PHE A 394 13.09 -9.99 7.50
N ARG A 395 13.19 -8.68 7.31
CA ARG A 395 12.61 -7.69 8.21
C ARG A 395 12.09 -6.51 7.41
N ALA A 396 11.12 -5.79 7.95
CA ALA A 396 10.47 -4.69 7.26
C ALA A 396 10.63 -3.38 8.03
N SER A 397 10.59 -2.27 7.32
CA SER A 397 10.44 -0.93 7.88
C SER A 397 9.45 -0.13 7.03
N PHE A 398 8.85 0.88 7.64
CA PHE A 398 7.78 1.66 7.01
C PHE A 398 7.85 3.13 7.44
N MET A 399 7.80 4.05 6.48
CA MET A 399 7.81 5.52 6.70
C MET A 399 8.90 5.99 7.68
N GLY A 400 10.12 5.44 7.55
CA GLY A 400 11.26 5.81 8.40
C GLY A 400 11.25 5.21 9.81
N SER A 401 10.39 4.21 10.08
CA SER A 401 10.48 3.43 11.31
C SER A 401 11.84 2.73 11.44
N SER A 402 12.18 2.33 12.66
CA SER A 402 13.21 1.31 12.84
C SER A 402 12.79 0.00 12.16
N TRP A 403 13.76 -0.87 11.89
CA TRP A 403 13.48 -2.21 11.39
C TRP A 403 12.68 -3.01 12.40
N SER A 404 11.75 -3.83 11.90
CA SER A 404 11.05 -4.83 12.70
C SER A 404 12.02 -5.87 13.25
N THR A 405 11.55 -6.69 14.19
CA THR A 405 12.21 -7.98 14.46
C THR A 405 12.27 -8.82 13.18
N TYR A 406 13.17 -9.80 13.15
CA TYR A 406 13.29 -10.71 12.03
C TYR A 406 12.05 -11.60 11.91
N ILE A 407 11.55 -11.72 10.69
CA ILE A 407 10.38 -12.50 10.31
C ILE A 407 10.87 -13.73 9.55
N PRO A 408 10.53 -14.96 10.00
CA PRO A 408 10.83 -16.17 9.24
C PRO A 408 10.19 -16.11 7.85
N ALA A 409 10.90 -16.56 6.81
CA ALA A 409 10.35 -16.59 5.45
C ALA A 409 9.05 -17.41 5.34
N THR A 410 8.90 -18.44 6.17
CA THR A 410 7.73 -19.32 6.25
C THR A 410 6.70 -18.87 7.29
N ALA A 411 6.80 -17.62 7.78
CA ALA A 411 5.90 -17.09 8.79
C ALA A 411 4.43 -17.13 8.33
N SER A 412 3.53 -17.40 9.28
CA SER A 412 2.10 -17.27 9.03
C SER A 412 1.71 -15.81 8.82
N ALA A 413 0.60 -15.56 8.11
CA ALA A 413 0.13 -14.20 7.87
C ALA A 413 -0.16 -13.43 9.17
N THR A 414 -0.73 -14.09 10.19
CA THR A 414 -0.93 -13.52 11.53
C THR A 414 0.39 -13.10 12.17
N PHE A 415 1.46 -13.86 11.97
CA PHE A 415 2.78 -13.50 12.50
C PHE A 415 3.32 -12.25 11.82
N VAL A 416 3.28 -12.20 10.49
CA VAL A 416 3.68 -11.00 9.73
C VAL A 416 2.86 -9.79 10.17
N GLN A 417 1.54 -9.94 10.32
CA GLN A 417 0.65 -8.89 10.82
C GLN A 417 1.09 -8.35 12.17
N ASN A 418 1.33 -9.24 13.12
CA ASN A 418 1.73 -8.91 14.48
C ASN A 418 3.05 -8.12 14.51
N VAL A 419 4.07 -8.60 13.81
CA VAL A 419 5.37 -7.92 13.73
C VAL A 419 5.27 -6.54 13.07
N LEU A 420 4.46 -6.40 12.01
CA LEU A 420 4.26 -5.12 11.35
C LEU A 420 3.53 -4.11 12.26
N GLN A 421 2.57 -4.54 13.07
CA GLN A 421 1.85 -3.66 14.00
C GLN A 421 2.70 -3.15 15.17
N GLU A 422 3.88 -3.73 15.42
CA GLU A 422 4.85 -3.19 16.38
C GLU A 422 5.63 -1.99 15.82
N LEU A 423 5.57 -1.76 14.50
CA LEU A 423 6.12 -0.55 13.90
C LEU A 423 5.16 0.61 14.15
N PHE A 424 5.59 1.60 14.94
CA PHE A 424 4.74 2.73 15.36
C PHE A 424 4.14 3.56 14.21
N THR A 425 4.71 3.46 13.00
CA THR A 425 4.25 4.16 11.78
C THR A 425 3.13 3.41 11.04
N ILE A 426 2.88 2.13 11.34
CA ILE A 426 1.90 1.30 10.64
C ILE A 426 0.51 1.38 11.28
N GLY A 427 0.43 1.38 12.62
CA GLY A 427 -0.84 1.21 13.32
C GLY A 427 -1.42 -0.19 13.10
N ARG A 428 -2.65 -0.29 12.60
CA ARG A 428 -3.31 -1.58 12.29
C ARG A 428 -3.19 -1.96 10.83
N VAL A 429 -2.80 -3.20 10.61
CA VAL A 429 -2.79 -3.87 9.31
C VAL A 429 -3.52 -5.20 9.36
N THR A 430 -4.06 -5.61 8.23
CA THR A 430 -4.55 -6.97 8.01
C THR A 430 -3.63 -7.65 7.02
N VAL A 431 -3.12 -8.83 7.35
CA VAL A 431 -2.26 -9.59 6.44
C VAL A 431 -2.95 -10.90 6.08
N ASN A 432 -3.11 -11.13 4.77
CA ASN A 432 -3.70 -12.36 4.23
C ASN A 432 -2.67 -13.07 3.35
N PRO A 433 -2.52 -14.40 3.46
CA PRO A 433 -1.67 -15.15 2.53
C PRO A 433 -2.31 -15.16 1.14
N ILE A 434 -1.49 -15.11 0.10
CA ILE A 434 -1.94 -15.27 -1.29
C ILE A 434 -1.49 -16.64 -1.77
N THR A 435 -2.45 -17.45 -2.21
CA THR A 435 -2.19 -18.74 -2.86
C THR A 435 -2.68 -18.66 -4.31
N SER A 436 -1.82 -18.99 -5.26
CA SER A 436 -2.16 -19.02 -6.69
C SER A 436 -1.51 -20.21 -7.35
N ALA A 437 -2.26 -20.95 -8.17
CA ALA A 437 -1.72 -22.06 -8.96
C ALA A 437 -0.71 -21.57 -10.02
N ASN A 438 -0.74 -20.28 -10.37
CA ASN A 438 0.18 -19.66 -11.32
C ASN A 438 1.49 -19.22 -10.66
N PHE A 439 1.60 -19.27 -9.33
CA PHE A 439 2.86 -19.00 -8.68
C PHE A 439 3.85 -20.14 -8.91
N PRO A 440 5.14 -19.82 -9.15
CA PRO A 440 6.20 -20.80 -8.99
C PRO A 440 6.09 -21.45 -7.60
N ALA A 441 6.34 -22.76 -7.51
CA ALA A 441 6.18 -23.54 -6.28
C ALA A 441 6.91 -22.95 -5.07
N ASN A 442 7.97 -22.16 -5.29
CA ASN A 442 8.72 -21.44 -4.26
C ASN A 442 8.40 -19.94 -4.27
N THR A 443 7.13 -19.61 -4.13
CA THR A 443 6.67 -18.24 -3.93
C THR A 443 5.85 -18.18 -2.67
N ILE A 444 6.21 -17.25 -1.79
CA ILE A 444 5.42 -16.91 -0.61
C ILE A 444 4.95 -15.47 -0.81
N ALA A 445 3.65 -15.24 -0.67
CA ALA A 445 3.08 -13.93 -0.92
C ALA A 445 2.04 -13.58 0.13
N TRP A 446 2.03 -12.31 0.53
CA TRP A 446 1.05 -11.77 1.47
C TRP A 446 0.46 -10.47 0.95
N ALA A 447 -0.86 -10.33 1.02
CA ALA A 447 -1.56 -9.07 0.85
C ALA A 447 -1.65 -8.36 2.22
N ILE A 448 -1.09 -7.17 2.32
CA ILE A 448 -1.00 -6.34 3.51
C ILE A 448 -1.91 -5.13 3.31
N THR A 449 -3.01 -5.08 4.05
CA THR A 449 -3.99 -3.99 4.02
C THR A 449 -3.72 -3.00 5.15
N PHE A 450 -3.51 -1.72 4.83
CA PHE A 450 -3.26 -0.65 5.81
C PHE A 450 -4.58 -0.07 6.32
N ASN A 451 -5.08 -0.57 7.46
CA ASN A 451 -6.41 -0.19 7.97
C ASN A 451 -6.44 1.15 8.70
N SER A 452 -5.33 1.53 9.33
CA SER A 452 -5.25 2.76 10.11
C SER A 452 -5.02 3.99 9.25
N ILE A 453 -4.31 3.85 8.13
CA ILE A 453 -3.86 4.96 7.29
C ILE A 453 -4.85 5.20 6.15
N VAL A 454 -5.07 6.46 5.80
CA VAL A 454 -6.00 6.89 4.75
C VAL A 454 -5.19 7.42 3.58
N GLY A 455 -5.59 7.07 2.35
CA GLY A 455 -4.88 7.46 1.14
C GLY A 455 -3.66 6.59 0.84
N ASN A 456 -2.96 6.96 -0.23
CA ASN A 456 -1.80 6.27 -0.77
C ASN A 456 -0.58 6.44 0.16
N VAL A 457 0.14 5.36 0.43
CA VAL A 457 1.32 5.29 1.31
C VAL A 457 2.53 4.75 0.55
N PRO A 458 3.77 5.02 1.02
CA PRO A 458 4.96 4.46 0.39
C PRO A 458 5.03 2.93 0.53
N ALA A 459 5.61 2.25 -0.46
CA ALA A 459 5.91 0.82 -0.36
C ALA A 459 6.73 0.47 0.91
N LEU A 460 6.40 -0.66 1.54
CA LEU A 460 7.21 -1.26 2.60
C LEU A 460 8.65 -1.48 2.13
N THR A 461 9.60 -1.10 2.97
CA THR A 461 11.02 -1.40 2.72
C THR A 461 11.36 -2.73 3.39
N VAL A 462 11.95 -3.66 2.62
CA VAL A 462 12.28 -5.01 3.11
C VAL A 462 13.77 -5.28 3.01
N ASP A 463 14.37 -5.72 4.11
CA ASP A 463 15.71 -6.29 4.15
C ASP A 463 15.62 -7.81 4.02
N ALA A 464 16.04 -8.30 2.85
CA ALA A 464 16.03 -9.70 2.46
C ALA A 464 17.43 -10.35 2.49
N THR A 465 18.44 -9.68 3.06
CA THR A 465 19.84 -10.16 3.06
C THR A 465 20.05 -11.49 3.82
N LYS A 466 19.04 -11.92 4.59
CA LYS A 466 19.05 -13.16 5.39
C LYS A 466 18.08 -14.23 4.87
N LEU A 467 17.49 -14.03 3.69
CA LEU A 467 16.72 -15.08 3.02
C LEU A 467 17.66 -16.16 2.48
N LEU A 468 17.16 -17.39 2.49
CA LEU A 468 17.85 -18.55 1.97
C LEU A 468 16.97 -19.25 0.92
N PRO A 469 17.54 -19.73 -0.20
CA PRO A 469 18.91 -19.48 -0.67
C PRO A 469 19.22 -17.98 -0.84
N ALA A 470 20.49 -17.56 -0.83
CA ALA A 470 20.87 -16.14 -0.90
C ALA A 470 20.45 -15.44 -2.21
N THR A 471 20.05 -16.22 -3.21
CA THR A 471 19.47 -15.79 -4.49
C THR A 471 17.96 -15.53 -4.42
N SER A 472 17.31 -15.76 -3.28
CA SER A 472 15.92 -15.41 -3.03
C SER A 472 15.74 -13.90 -2.98
N VAL A 473 14.62 -13.39 -3.51
CA VAL A 473 14.33 -11.96 -3.62
C VAL A 473 13.02 -11.64 -2.91
N ALA A 474 12.99 -10.53 -2.17
CA ALA A 474 11.76 -9.92 -1.68
C ALA A 474 11.37 -8.73 -2.56
N ARG A 475 10.08 -8.63 -2.91
CA ARG A 475 9.52 -7.50 -3.66
C ARG A 475 8.22 -7.03 -3.01
N VAL A 476 8.01 -5.72 -3.00
CA VAL A 476 6.78 -5.09 -2.52
C VAL A 476 6.08 -4.40 -3.69
N TYR A 477 4.80 -4.69 -3.85
CA TYR A 477 3.94 -4.13 -4.88
C TYR A 477 2.87 -3.27 -4.20
N ASP A 478 2.92 -1.96 -4.37
CA ASP A 478 2.02 -0.99 -3.69
C ASP A 478 0.85 -0.50 -4.57
N GLY A 479 0.74 -1.02 -5.79
CA GLY A 479 -0.29 -0.62 -6.76
C GLY A 479 0.00 0.72 -7.46
N ASN A 480 0.88 1.56 -6.90
CA ASN A 480 1.40 2.79 -7.52
C ASN A 480 2.67 2.50 -8.35
N ASN A 481 3.33 1.37 -8.13
CA ASN A 481 4.53 0.98 -8.84
C ASN A 481 4.46 1.26 -10.36
N VAL A 482 5.55 1.85 -10.85
CA VAL A 482 5.69 2.35 -12.22
C VAL A 482 5.29 1.26 -13.21
N VAL A 483 4.22 1.53 -13.95
CA VAL A 483 3.89 0.84 -15.17
C VAL A 483 5.11 0.90 -16.07
N LEU A 484 5.58 -0.24 -16.57
CA LEU A 484 6.72 -0.31 -17.49
C LEU A 484 6.51 0.67 -18.66
N PRO A 485 7.57 1.16 -19.34
CA PRO A 485 7.43 2.02 -20.52
C PRO A 485 6.53 1.45 -21.63
N THR A 486 6.26 0.14 -21.59
CA THR A 486 5.33 -0.58 -22.46
C THR A 486 3.85 -0.47 -22.04
N GLY A 487 3.52 0.21 -20.95
CA GLY A 487 2.17 0.24 -20.37
C GLY A 487 1.81 -0.96 -19.53
N ALA A 488 2.73 -1.91 -19.38
CA ALA A 488 2.49 -3.12 -18.63
C ALA A 488 2.88 -2.98 -17.15
N TRP A 489 1.98 -3.45 -16.28
CA TRP A 489 2.26 -3.66 -14.86
C TRP A 489 3.38 -4.66 -14.65
N CYS A 490 3.38 -5.67 -15.51
CA CYS A 490 4.19 -6.85 -15.40
C CYS A 490 4.82 -7.13 -16.75
N THR A 491 6.06 -7.60 -16.78
CA THR A 491 6.59 -8.17 -18.02
C THR A 491 5.78 -9.43 -18.36
N THR A 492 5.73 -9.80 -19.64
CA THR A 492 4.99 -10.99 -20.09
C THR A 492 5.46 -12.29 -19.44
N LEU A 493 6.71 -12.32 -18.96
CA LEU A 493 7.33 -13.46 -18.29
C LEU A 493 7.22 -13.41 -16.75
N ASP A 494 6.77 -12.30 -16.15
CA ASP A 494 6.59 -12.17 -14.69
C ASP A 494 5.20 -12.68 -14.26
N LEU A 495 5.07 -14.01 -14.19
CA LEU A 495 3.84 -14.69 -13.77
C LEU A 495 3.43 -14.35 -12.33
N VAL A 496 4.38 -14.02 -11.47
CA VAL A 496 4.10 -13.62 -10.07
C VAL A 496 3.38 -12.28 -10.08
N CYS A 497 3.92 -11.28 -10.79
CA CYS A 497 3.28 -9.98 -10.95
C CYS A 497 1.86 -10.11 -11.54
N GLN A 498 1.70 -10.93 -12.59
CA GLN A 498 0.38 -11.17 -13.22
C GLN A 498 -0.61 -11.86 -12.28
N ALA A 499 -0.17 -12.61 -11.28
CA ALA A 499 -1.07 -13.24 -10.33
C ALA A 499 -1.41 -12.33 -9.13
N ILE A 500 -0.54 -11.37 -8.78
CA ILE A 500 -0.76 -10.47 -7.63
C ILE A 500 -1.46 -9.14 -7.98
N TYR A 501 -1.48 -8.70 -9.24
CA TYR A 501 -2.01 -7.37 -9.58
C TYR A 501 -3.50 -7.17 -9.23
N THR A 502 -4.27 -8.25 -9.08
CA THR A 502 -5.67 -8.18 -8.65
C THR A 502 -5.84 -7.92 -7.15
N TYR A 503 -4.77 -8.12 -6.37
CA TYR A 503 -4.72 -7.92 -4.93
C TYR A 503 -4.22 -6.53 -4.54
N VAL A 504 -3.31 -5.95 -5.31
CA VAL A 504 -2.82 -4.59 -5.02
C VAL A 504 -3.93 -3.56 -5.20
N ARG A 505 -3.97 -2.59 -4.30
CA ARG A 505 -4.90 -1.45 -4.37
C ARG A 505 -4.19 -0.20 -3.91
N ILE A 506 -4.22 0.86 -4.71
CA ILE A 506 -3.76 2.19 -4.31
C ILE A 506 -4.71 2.69 -3.21
N GLY A 507 -4.14 3.22 -2.11
CA GLY A 507 -4.95 3.81 -1.05
C GLY A 507 -5.66 5.09 -1.49
N GLU A 508 -6.93 5.24 -1.10
CA GLU A 508 -7.77 6.38 -1.48
C GLU A 508 -8.21 7.18 -0.26
N GLN A 509 -8.27 8.50 -0.45
CA GLN A 509 -8.86 9.42 0.51
C GLN A 509 -10.26 9.83 0.01
N ALA A 510 -11.28 9.68 0.84
CA ALA A 510 -12.65 10.06 0.51
C ALA A 510 -12.79 11.56 0.21
N VAL A 511 -13.79 11.90 -0.61
CA VAL A 511 -14.12 13.30 -0.91
C VAL A 511 -14.54 14.02 0.36
N GLY A 512 -13.97 15.21 0.58
CA GLY A 512 -14.25 16.01 1.77
C GLY A 512 -13.66 15.43 3.06
N TYR A 513 -12.69 14.50 2.96
CA TYR A 513 -11.96 14.02 4.11
C TYR A 513 -11.22 15.15 4.81
N GLY A 514 -11.45 15.27 6.11
CA GLY A 514 -10.65 16.09 7.02
C GLY A 514 -10.41 15.32 8.31
N PHE A 515 -9.37 15.72 9.03
CA PHE A 515 -9.02 15.11 10.30
C PHE A 515 -8.50 16.16 11.29
N TYR A 516 -8.51 15.78 12.57
CA TYR A 516 -7.95 16.53 13.66
C TYR A 516 -7.35 15.57 14.69
N ASP A 517 -6.08 15.77 15.02
CA ASP A 517 -5.42 15.10 16.13
C ASP A 517 -5.50 15.96 17.38
N THR A 518 -6.00 15.38 18.47
CA THR A 518 -6.01 16.07 19.76
C THR A 518 -4.58 16.21 20.30
N ASN A 519 -4.29 17.27 21.05
CA ASN A 519 -2.97 17.42 21.67
C ASN A 519 -2.77 16.57 22.94
N VAL A 520 -3.86 16.08 23.55
CA VAL A 520 -3.85 15.29 24.79
C VAL A 520 -4.98 14.26 24.81
N PRO A 521 -4.83 13.12 25.50
CA PRO A 521 -5.83 12.05 25.51
C PRO A 521 -7.02 12.31 26.44
N THR A 522 -7.13 13.50 27.03
CA THR A 522 -8.26 13.92 27.88
C THR A 522 -9.31 14.73 27.11
N VAL A 523 -9.01 15.17 25.89
CA VAL A 523 -9.97 15.85 25.02
C VAL A 523 -10.89 14.79 24.39
N LEU A 524 -12.18 14.95 24.62
CA LEU A 524 -13.23 13.99 24.25
C LEU A 524 -14.33 14.60 23.35
N THR A 525 -14.06 15.78 22.80
CA THR A 525 -14.98 16.46 21.88
C THR A 525 -14.21 17.31 20.87
N TYR A 526 -14.77 17.45 19.67
CA TYR A 526 -14.25 18.30 18.62
C TYR A 526 -15.38 18.92 17.81
N THR A 527 -15.26 20.21 17.45
CA THR A 527 -16.21 20.88 16.54
C THR A 527 -15.61 20.99 15.16
N VAL A 528 -16.18 20.26 14.21
CA VAL A 528 -15.86 20.37 12.79
C VAL A 528 -16.48 21.64 12.24
N THR A 529 -15.73 22.38 11.43
CA THR A 529 -16.16 23.61 10.76
C THR A 529 -15.96 23.53 9.25
N GLY A 530 -16.62 24.40 8.48
CA GLY A 530 -16.46 24.44 7.02
C GLY A 530 -17.18 23.32 6.28
N LEU A 531 -18.21 22.72 6.91
CA LEU A 531 -19.06 21.71 6.26
C LEU A 531 -20.01 22.36 5.26
N THR A 532 -20.29 21.66 4.16
CA THR A 532 -21.26 22.09 3.15
C THR A 532 -22.68 21.71 3.57
N THR A 533 -23.59 22.68 3.58
CA THR A 533 -25.02 22.47 3.87
C THR A 533 -25.67 21.53 2.85
N GLY A 534 -26.49 20.59 3.33
CA GLY A 534 -27.16 19.59 2.52
C GLY A 534 -26.27 18.40 2.09
N THR A 535 -24.99 18.39 2.46
CA THR A 535 -24.07 17.27 2.22
C THR A 535 -24.04 16.34 3.43
N SER A 536 -24.12 15.02 3.18
CA SER A 536 -24.00 14.02 4.25
C SER A 536 -22.53 13.78 4.61
N TYR A 537 -22.23 13.87 5.91
CA TYR A 537 -20.90 13.64 6.49
C TYR A 537 -20.94 12.46 7.45
N TYR A 538 -19.96 11.58 7.29
CA TYR A 538 -19.63 10.48 8.19
C TYR A 538 -18.48 10.92 9.09
N SER A 539 -18.35 10.30 10.26
CA SER A 539 -17.22 10.56 11.15
C SER A 539 -16.80 9.33 11.93
N SER A 540 -15.52 9.28 12.30
CA SER A 540 -14.99 8.28 13.22
C SER A 540 -13.94 8.91 14.14
N VAL A 541 -13.68 8.21 15.23
CA VAL A 541 -12.59 8.54 16.15
C VAL A 541 -11.74 7.31 16.36
N THR A 542 -10.43 7.50 16.37
CA THR A 542 -9.44 6.44 16.63
C THR A 542 -8.55 6.88 17.78
N ALA A 543 -8.31 5.99 18.75
CA ALA A 543 -7.34 6.25 19.81
C ALA A 543 -5.92 5.87 19.37
N ALA A 544 -4.93 6.67 19.77
CA ALA A 544 -3.53 6.42 19.49
C ALA A 544 -2.74 6.20 20.78
N ASN A 545 -1.90 5.16 20.82
CA ASN A 545 -0.88 4.96 21.86
C ASN A 545 0.52 5.00 21.22
N ALA A 546 1.55 4.53 21.94
CA ALA A 546 2.92 4.56 21.41
C ALA A 546 3.16 3.64 20.19
N LEU A 547 2.27 2.68 19.93
CA LEU A 547 2.30 1.82 18.74
C LEU A 547 1.47 2.38 17.56
N GLY A 548 0.90 3.57 17.73
CA GLY A 548 0.11 4.24 16.69
C GLY A 548 -1.40 4.07 16.88
N LEU A 549 -2.13 4.19 15.78
CA LEU A 549 -3.59 4.21 15.75
C LEU A 549 -4.19 2.81 15.97
N GLY A 550 -5.16 2.72 16.88
CA GLY A 550 -6.01 1.54 17.10
C GLY A 550 -7.11 1.36 16.05
N PRO A 551 -8.19 0.60 16.35
CA PRO A 551 -9.35 0.49 15.49
C PRO A 551 -10.17 1.77 15.51
N ARG A 552 -10.75 2.09 14.34
CA ARG A 552 -11.72 3.17 14.17
C ARG A 552 -13.04 2.85 14.88
N ALA A 553 -13.60 3.84 15.56
CA ALA A 553 -14.97 3.82 16.05
C ALA A 553 -15.82 4.80 15.23
N ALA A 554 -16.75 4.28 14.44
CA ALA A 554 -17.70 5.11 13.69
C ALA A 554 -18.71 5.78 14.63
N SER A 555 -19.14 6.99 14.28
CA SER A 555 -20.14 7.72 15.06
C SER A 555 -21.54 7.10 14.98
N PHE A 556 -22.35 7.35 16.00
CA PHE A 556 -23.80 7.18 15.96
C PHE A 556 -24.51 8.52 16.22
N PRO A 557 -25.42 8.98 15.34
CA PRO A 557 -25.81 8.38 14.06
C PRO A 557 -24.62 8.24 13.07
N PRO A 558 -24.71 7.33 12.08
CA PRO A 558 -23.60 7.05 11.16
C PRO A 558 -23.24 8.23 10.27
N SER A 559 -24.19 9.15 10.02
CA SER A 559 -23.93 10.39 9.32
C SER A 559 -24.83 11.51 9.82
N ILE A 560 -24.41 12.74 9.55
CA ILE A 560 -25.22 13.95 9.72
C ILE A 560 -25.28 14.72 8.42
N ILE A 561 -26.34 15.50 8.25
CA ILE A 561 -26.48 16.44 7.14
C ILE A 561 -26.65 17.82 7.79
N PRO A 562 -25.69 18.75 7.64
CA PRO A 562 -25.91 20.12 8.05
C PRO A 562 -27.11 20.67 7.27
N PRO A 563 -28.23 21.03 7.92
CA PRO A 563 -29.49 21.23 7.21
C PRO A 563 -29.45 22.50 6.36
N LYS A 564 -30.13 22.45 5.21
CA LYS A 564 -30.45 23.66 4.43
C LYS A 564 -31.53 24.46 5.15
N GLN A 565 -31.49 25.77 4.99
CA GLN A 565 -32.43 26.71 5.58
C GLN A 565 -33.07 27.56 4.48
N VAL A 566 -34.13 28.29 4.83
CA VAL A 566 -34.64 29.34 3.94
C VAL A 566 -33.57 30.44 3.79
N PRO A 567 -33.44 31.06 2.60
CA PRO A 567 -32.60 32.24 2.45
C PRO A 567 -33.01 33.32 3.45
N SER A 568 -32.04 34.10 3.90
CA SER A 568 -32.33 35.32 4.66
C SER A 568 -33.06 36.34 3.78
N GLN A 569 -33.61 37.39 4.40
CA GLN A 569 -34.21 38.49 3.64
C GLN A 569 -33.20 39.15 2.67
N PRO A 570 -33.63 39.59 1.46
CA PRO A 570 -32.83 40.45 0.60
C PRO A 570 -32.37 41.70 1.34
N THR A 571 -31.20 42.22 0.96
CA THR A 571 -30.60 43.40 1.60
C THR A 571 -30.75 44.63 0.71
N SER A 572 -30.52 45.83 1.25
CA SER A 572 -30.52 47.09 0.47
C SER A 572 -31.77 47.30 -0.41
N VAL A 573 -32.94 46.86 0.07
CA VAL A 573 -34.20 46.98 -0.66
C VAL A 573 -34.62 48.45 -0.71
N THR A 574 -34.78 48.98 -1.92
CA THR A 574 -35.21 50.36 -2.20
C THR A 574 -36.21 50.35 -3.35
N VAL A 575 -37.10 51.34 -3.37
CA VAL A 575 -38.06 51.56 -4.46
C VAL A 575 -38.04 53.04 -4.80
N ASN A 576 -37.90 53.35 -6.09
CA ASN A 576 -37.91 54.73 -6.61
C ASN A 576 -38.89 54.85 -7.79
N VAL A 577 -39.33 56.06 -8.12
CA VAL A 577 -40.04 56.30 -9.39
C VAL A 577 -39.05 56.11 -10.54
N ASN A 578 -39.45 55.41 -11.61
CA ASN A 578 -38.61 55.30 -12.79
C ASN A 578 -38.51 56.67 -13.47
N TYR A 579 -37.30 57.23 -13.57
CA TYR A 579 -37.11 58.60 -14.06
C TYR A 579 -37.67 58.76 -15.48
N GLY A 580 -38.55 59.75 -15.66
CA GLY A 580 -39.20 60.06 -16.93
C GLY A 580 -40.50 59.30 -17.21
N ILE A 581 -40.93 58.36 -16.35
CA ILE A 581 -42.17 57.59 -16.53
C ILE A 581 -42.96 57.52 -15.21
N SER A 582 -44.01 58.35 -15.08
CA SER A 582 -44.80 58.49 -13.83
C SER A 582 -45.64 57.26 -13.45
N THR A 583 -45.78 56.30 -14.35
CA THR A 583 -46.55 55.06 -14.15
C THR A 583 -45.70 53.86 -13.78
N GLN A 584 -44.39 54.04 -13.56
CA GLN A 584 -43.45 52.95 -13.29
C GLN A 584 -42.65 53.17 -12.01
N LEU A 585 -42.47 52.09 -11.26
CA LEU A 585 -41.58 52.04 -10.09
C LEU A 585 -40.39 51.14 -10.40
N LEU A 586 -39.22 51.54 -9.94
CA LEU A 586 -37.98 50.79 -9.99
C LEU A 586 -37.66 50.25 -8.60
N GLY A 587 -37.87 48.96 -8.40
CA GLY A 587 -37.37 48.24 -7.23
C GLY A 587 -35.90 47.87 -7.41
N SER A 588 -35.09 48.02 -6.37
CA SER A 588 -33.67 47.62 -6.36
C SER A 588 -33.34 46.96 -5.04
N TRP A 589 -32.64 45.84 -5.08
CA TRP A 589 -32.22 45.07 -3.90
C TRP A 589 -30.87 44.41 -4.14
N SER A 590 -30.21 44.06 -3.04
CA SER A 590 -29.00 43.23 -3.00
C SER A 590 -29.35 41.83 -2.52
N THR A 591 -28.46 40.88 -2.79
CA THR A 591 -28.65 39.48 -2.39
C THR A 591 -28.82 39.35 -0.86
N PRO A 592 -29.55 38.32 -0.39
CA PRO A 592 -29.54 37.94 1.01
C PRO A 592 -28.12 37.75 1.55
N ARG A 593 -27.94 37.98 2.86
CA ARG A 593 -26.68 37.68 3.56
C ARG A 593 -26.35 36.18 3.54
N SER A 594 -27.38 35.34 3.54
CA SER A 594 -27.29 33.89 3.41
C SER A 594 -28.35 33.40 2.44
N ASP A 595 -27.96 32.51 1.53
CA ASP A 595 -28.84 31.80 0.60
C ASP A 595 -29.45 30.53 1.23
N GLY A 596 -29.23 30.30 2.54
CA GLY A 596 -29.71 29.13 3.25
C GLY A 596 -29.02 27.82 2.84
N GLY A 597 -27.92 27.88 2.08
CA GLY A 597 -27.20 26.69 1.62
C GLY A 597 -27.67 26.15 0.26
N SER A 598 -28.40 26.95 -0.51
CA SER A 598 -28.81 26.62 -1.88
C SER A 598 -28.92 27.89 -2.73
N SER A 599 -28.55 27.80 -4.01
CA SER A 599 -28.63 28.95 -4.91
C SER A 599 -30.05 29.52 -5.02
N ILE A 600 -30.14 30.85 -5.05
CA ILE A 600 -31.39 31.57 -5.24
C ILE A 600 -31.81 31.45 -6.70
N LEU A 601 -33.02 30.93 -6.94
CA LEU A 601 -33.56 30.73 -8.30
C LEU A 601 -34.32 31.96 -8.80
N LYS A 602 -35.04 32.64 -7.90
CA LYS A 602 -35.88 33.80 -8.22
C LYS A 602 -36.06 34.72 -7.02
N TYR A 603 -36.46 35.96 -7.30
CA TYR A 603 -37.01 36.90 -6.34
C TYR A 603 -38.47 37.17 -6.69
N THR A 604 -39.37 37.08 -5.71
CA THR A 604 -40.77 37.48 -5.88
C THR A 604 -40.93 38.90 -5.37
N VAL A 605 -41.29 39.82 -6.26
CA VAL A 605 -41.56 41.23 -5.95
C VAL A 605 -43.05 41.39 -5.79
N GLU A 606 -43.51 41.69 -4.58
CA GLU A 606 -44.91 41.98 -4.29
C GLU A 606 -45.10 43.50 -4.13
N TYR A 607 -46.23 44.01 -4.60
CA TYR A 607 -46.61 45.43 -4.48
C TYR A 607 -48.11 45.57 -4.24
N ASP A 608 -48.48 46.57 -3.45
CA ASP A 608 -49.85 46.86 -3.04
C ASP A 608 -50.01 48.36 -2.75
N THR A 609 -51.23 48.87 -2.82
CA THR A 609 -51.60 50.21 -2.36
C THR A 609 -51.83 50.25 -0.84
N SER A 610 -51.92 49.09 -0.18
CA SER A 610 -52.07 48.93 1.26
C SER A 610 -50.79 48.42 1.94
N PRO A 611 -50.34 48.99 3.07
CA PRO A 611 -49.20 48.48 3.83
C PRO A 611 -49.45 47.09 4.44
N ALA A 612 -50.71 46.65 4.48
CA ALA A 612 -51.08 45.31 4.92
C ALA A 612 -50.94 44.24 3.83
N PHE A 613 -50.60 44.62 2.58
CA PHE A 613 -50.52 43.71 1.43
C PHE A 613 -51.81 42.87 1.21
N SER A 614 -52.97 43.45 1.55
CA SER A 614 -54.29 42.80 1.52
C SER A 614 -54.83 42.53 0.11
N THR A 615 -54.32 43.23 -0.90
CA THR A 615 -54.69 43.21 -2.31
C THR A 615 -53.45 43.13 -3.21
N ARG A 616 -52.42 42.41 -2.76
CA ARG A 616 -51.11 42.40 -3.40
C ARG A 616 -51.13 41.83 -4.81
N ALA A 617 -50.39 42.48 -5.70
CA ALA A 617 -49.92 41.90 -6.96
C ALA A 617 -48.48 41.40 -6.77
N SER A 618 -48.06 40.43 -7.61
CA SER A 618 -46.71 39.85 -7.52
C SER A 618 -46.10 39.62 -8.90
N GLN A 619 -44.78 39.70 -8.98
CA GLN A 619 -44.00 39.36 -10.17
C GLN A 619 -42.73 38.60 -9.79
N ASP A 620 -42.44 37.53 -10.52
CA ASP A 620 -41.21 36.75 -10.35
C ASP A 620 -40.08 37.28 -11.25
N VAL A 621 -38.91 37.50 -10.65
CA VAL A 621 -37.67 37.85 -11.33
C VAL A 621 -36.72 36.66 -11.23
N TRP A 622 -36.54 35.94 -12.33
CA TRP A 622 -35.68 34.76 -12.40
C TRP A 622 -34.21 35.14 -12.54
N CYS A 623 -33.33 34.44 -11.82
CA CYS A 623 -31.89 34.64 -11.92
C CYS A 623 -31.33 34.03 -13.21
N ALA A 624 -30.23 34.57 -13.74
CA ALA A 624 -29.56 34.02 -14.93
C ALA A 624 -29.05 32.57 -14.74
N THR A 625 -28.95 32.12 -13.49
CA THR A 625 -28.64 30.73 -13.12
C THR A 625 -29.82 29.78 -13.29
N ALA A 626 -31.04 30.28 -13.54
CA ALA A 626 -32.26 29.50 -13.72
C ALA A 626 -32.48 29.09 -15.20
N ASN A 627 -31.45 28.51 -15.84
CA ASN A 627 -31.56 28.03 -17.22
C ASN A 627 -32.56 26.86 -17.31
N ILE A 628 -33.56 26.97 -18.18
CA ILE A 628 -34.45 25.85 -18.56
C ILE A 628 -33.82 25.02 -19.68
N LYS A 629 -33.89 23.69 -19.57
CA LYS A 629 -33.36 22.79 -20.60
C LYS A 629 -34.33 22.72 -21.79
N ALA A 630 -33.83 22.88 -23.01
CA ALA A 630 -34.58 22.57 -24.22
C ALA A 630 -34.63 21.05 -24.45
N VAL A 631 -35.78 20.53 -24.90
CA VAL A 631 -35.98 19.12 -25.22
C VAL A 631 -36.34 18.99 -26.70
N TRP A 632 -35.59 18.16 -27.44
CA TRP A 632 -35.83 17.88 -28.85
C TRP A 632 -36.07 16.39 -29.07
N ARG A 633 -36.95 16.06 -30.02
CA ARG A 633 -37.21 14.68 -30.45
C ARG A 633 -36.70 14.50 -31.87
N ILE A 634 -35.88 13.46 -32.07
CA ILE A 634 -35.39 13.04 -33.38
C ILE A 634 -36.03 11.68 -33.65
N SER A 635 -36.56 11.47 -34.86
CA SER A 635 -37.19 10.21 -35.25
C SER A 635 -36.72 9.81 -36.64
N LEU A 636 -36.34 8.53 -36.77
CA LEU A 636 -35.90 7.94 -38.03
C LEU A 636 -37.05 7.12 -38.61
N THR A 637 -37.72 7.65 -39.64
CA THR A 637 -38.84 6.99 -40.32
C THR A 637 -38.53 6.82 -41.80
N ARG A 638 -38.89 5.67 -42.38
CA ARG A 638 -38.79 5.45 -43.85
C ARG A 638 -39.88 6.21 -44.59
N VAL A 639 -39.54 6.68 -45.79
CA VAL A 639 -40.47 7.46 -46.63
C VAL A 639 -41.00 6.69 -47.86
N ASN A 640 -40.35 5.61 -48.34
CA ASN A 640 -40.62 5.04 -49.68
C ASN A 640 -40.52 3.49 -49.86
N VAL A 641 -40.68 2.65 -48.82
CA VAL A 641 -40.68 1.16 -48.93
C VAL A 641 -41.66 0.55 -47.92
N ALA A 642 -42.15 -0.68 -48.13
CA ALA A 642 -42.96 -1.41 -47.15
C ALA A 642 -42.26 -1.42 -45.76
N GLN A 643 -43.03 -1.15 -44.69
CA GLN A 643 -42.56 -0.97 -43.30
C GLN A 643 -41.90 -2.21 -42.67
N THR A 644 -41.63 -3.27 -43.45
CA THR A 644 -41.19 -4.58 -42.99
C THR A 644 -39.71 -4.89 -43.22
N ALA A 645 -38.96 -4.07 -43.97
CA ALA A 645 -37.52 -4.26 -44.15
C ALA A 645 -36.72 -3.47 -43.09
N ALA A 646 -35.67 -4.06 -42.51
CA ALA A 646 -34.86 -3.42 -41.47
C ALA A 646 -33.90 -2.36 -42.03
N VAL A 647 -33.73 -1.20 -41.36
CA VAL A 647 -32.64 -0.26 -41.66
C VAL A 647 -31.30 -0.93 -41.30
N ALA A 648 -30.48 -1.23 -42.31
CA ALA A 648 -29.27 -2.05 -42.12
C ALA A 648 -27.97 -1.23 -42.01
N LEU A 649 -27.90 -0.06 -42.63
CA LEU A 649 -26.71 0.81 -42.67
C LEU A 649 -27.08 2.26 -43.00
N GLY A 650 -26.20 3.20 -42.68
CA GLY A 650 -26.32 4.61 -43.04
C GLY A 650 -26.01 5.57 -41.90
N TRP A 651 -25.95 6.86 -42.23
CA TRP A 651 -25.74 7.95 -41.27
C TRP A 651 -26.51 9.19 -41.71
N PHE A 652 -26.76 10.11 -40.78
CA PHE A 652 -27.39 11.40 -41.03
C PHE A 652 -26.57 12.55 -40.42
N LYS A 653 -26.92 13.80 -40.72
CA LYS A 653 -26.33 14.99 -40.10
C LYS A 653 -27.42 15.91 -39.56
N LEU A 654 -27.11 16.61 -38.48
CA LEU A 654 -27.98 17.63 -37.91
C LEU A 654 -27.42 19.02 -38.22
N LYS A 655 -28.32 19.98 -38.45
CA LYS A 655 -27.96 21.39 -38.60
C LYS A 655 -28.56 22.17 -37.44
N LEU A 656 -27.71 22.92 -36.74
CA LEU A 656 -28.10 23.86 -35.70
C LEU A 656 -28.06 25.26 -36.28
N THR A 657 -29.17 25.98 -36.17
CA THR A 657 -29.23 27.43 -36.46
C THR A 657 -29.37 28.17 -35.14
N ARG A 658 -28.40 29.02 -34.81
CA ARG A 658 -28.42 29.85 -33.59
C ARG A 658 -27.78 31.20 -33.89
N SER A 659 -28.42 32.29 -33.48
CA SER A 659 -27.92 33.66 -33.71
C SER A 659 -27.55 33.93 -35.18
N ASN A 660 -28.33 33.41 -36.12
CA ASN A 660 -28.10 33.44 -37.57
C ASN A 660 -26.82 32.72 -38.08
N SER A 661 -26.11 31.99 -37.21
CA SER A 661 -25.04 31.06 -37.60
C SER A 661 -25.59 29.66 -37.79
N ILE A 662 -25.09 28.94 -38.80
CA ILE A 662 -25.46 27.54 -39.09
C ILE A 662 -24.23 26.65 -38.88
N THR A 663 -24.34 25.70 -37.97
CA THR A 663 -23.32 24.66 -37.72
C THR A 663 -23.90 23.30 -38.08
N THR A 664 -23.13 22.46 -38.80
CA THR A 664 -23.55 21.10 -39.17
C THR A 664 -22.74 20.07 -38.40
N SER A 665 -23.38 19.01 -37.92
CA SER A 665 -22.71 17.93 -37.19
C SER A 665 -21.84 17.07 -38.11
N ASP A 666 -20.90 16.34 -37.51
CA ASP A 666 -20.30 15.16 -38.15
C ASP A 666 -21.39 14.12 -38.50
N PRO A 667 -21.11 13.20 -39.45
CA PRO A 667 -21.97 12.05 -39.71
C PRO A 667 -22.35 11.31 -38.41
N ILE A 668 -23.64 11.07 -38.21
CA ILE A 668 -24.19 10.36 -37.05
C ILE A 668 -24.70 9.00 -37.54
N PRO A 669 -24.14 7.87 -37.06
CA PRO A 669 -24.63 6.55 -37.41
C PRO A 669 -26.13 6.42 -37.11
N PHE A 670 -26.89 5.78 -38.00
CA PHE A 670 -28.34 5.63 -37.81
C PHE A 670 -28.70 4.90 -36.49
N ASN A 671 -27.80 4.02 -36.05
CA ASN A 671 -27.90 3.20 -34.84
C ASN A 671 -27.00 3.72 -33.71
N ALA A 672 -26.56 4.98 -33.77
CA ALA A 672 -25.73 5.60 -32.74
C ALA A 672 -26.32 5.36 -31.34
N VAL A 673 -25.45 5.01 -30.41
CA VAL A 673 -25.83 4.90 -28.99
C VAL A 673 -26.21 6.28 -28.45
N ALA A 674 -27.03 6.30 -27.39
CA ALA A 674 -27.58 7.54 -26.88
C ALA A 674 -26.48 8.41 -26.27
N MET A 675 -25.80 7.86 -25.27
CA MET A 675 -24.80 8.56 -24.47
C MET A 675 -23.39 8.09 -24.82
N GLY A 676 -22.42 8.98 -24.60
CA GLY A 676 -21.00 8.65 -24.74
C GLY A 676 -20.52 7.55 -23.78
N SER A 677 -21.23 7.35 -22.66
CA SER A 677 -21.04 6.23 -21.74
C SER A 677 -21.39 4.88 -22.33
N ASP A 678 -22.25 4.87 -23.35
CA ASP A 678 -22.74 3.65 -24.01
C ASP A 678 -21.83 3.29 -25.21
N GLU A 679 -20.85 4.13 -25.54
CA GLU A 679 -19.88 3.86 -26.58
C GLU A 679 -18.93 2.76 -26.11
N LEU A 680 -19.02 1.60 -26.77
CA LEU A 680 -18.09 0.51 -26.55
C LEU A 680 -16.88 0.68 -27.49
N GLY A 681 -15.70 0.84 -26.88
CA GLY A 681 -14.44 0.60 -27.58
C GLY A 681 -14.30 -0.90 -27.86
N ALA A 682 -13.60 -1.26 -28.93
CA ALA A 682 -13.30 -2.66 -29.22
C ALA A 682 -12.46 -2.86 -30.46
N GLN A 683 -12.50 -1.94 -31.44
CA GLN A 683 -12.01 -2.18 -32.79
C GLN A 683 -11.26 -0.96 -33.32
N PRO A 684 -9.92 -0.95 -33.42
CA PRO A 684 -9.20 0.13 -34.09
C PRO A 684 -9.69 0.36 -35.54
N ALA A 685 -10.21 -0.69 -36.20
CA ALA A 685 -10.73 -0.65 -37.56
C ALA A 685 -12.21 -0.22 -37.67
N MET A 686 -13.04 -0.41 -36.63
CA MET A 686 -14.50 -0.14 -36.65
C MET A 686 -15.02 0.44 -35.32
N SER A 687 -14.22 1.29 -34.68
CA SER A 687 -14.53 1.89 -33.37
C SER A 687 -15.86 2.63 -33.41
N LEU A 688 -16.74 2.35 -32.44
CA LEU A 688 -17.97 3.12 -32.22
C LEU A 688 -17.73 4.38 -31.39
N VAL A 689 -16.48 4.66 -31.02
CA VAL A 689 -16.08 5.81 -30.21
C VAL A 689 -15.95 7.05 -31.09
N TYR A 690 -16.56 8.17 -30.67
CA TYR A 690 -16.52 9.40 -31.46
C TYR A 690 -15.07 9.84 -31.77
N CYS A 691 -14.81 10.13 -33.03
CA CYS A 691 -13.51 10.61 -33.52
C CYS A 691 -13.70 11.64 -34.66
N THR A 692 -12.66 12.44 -34.90
CA THR A 692 -12.64 13.51 -35.91
C THR A 692 -11.51 13.29 -36.92
N ALA A 693 -11.80 13.41 -38.21
CA ALA A 693 -10.74 13.44 -39.21
C ALA A 693 -9.87 14.69 -39.03
N CYS A 694 -8.56 14.54 -39.17
CA CYS A 694 -7.65 15.68 -39.26
C CYS A 694 -6.81 15.58 -40.53
N ALA A 695 -6.59 16.73 -41.18
CA ALA A 695 -6.11 16.80 -42.56
C ALA A 695 -4.62 16.45 -42.72
N THR A 696 -3.82 16.59 -41.66
CA THR A 696 -2.35 16.49 -41.69
C THR A 696 -1.79 15.34 -40.87
N CYS A 697 -2.65 14.64 -40.12
CA CYS A 697 -2.23 13.60 -39.21
C CYS A 697 -2.44 12.21 -39.81
N THR A 698 -1.51 11.29 -39.53
CA THR A 698 -1.63 9.85 -39.84
C THR A 698 -2.58 9.14 -38.88
N ASP A 699 -3.70 9.80 -38.55
CA ASP A 699 -4.67 9.31 -37.59
C ASP A 699 -5.45 8.12 -38.18
N THR A 700 -5.93 7.26 -37.30
CA THR A 700 -6.79 6.14 -37.63
C THR A 700 -8.23 6.56 -37.96
N CYS A 701 -8.68 7.79 -37.65
CA CYS A 701 -10.06 8.26 -37.91
C CYS A 701 -10.25 8.90 -39.30
N ASP A 702 -10.47 8.08 -40.32
CA ASP A 702 -10.82 8.54 -41.67
C ASP A 702 -12.33 8.84 -41.84
N ALA A 703 -12.71 9.37 -43.01
CA ALA A 703 -14.09 9.71 -43.34
C ALA A 703 -15.04 8.50 -43.31
N ALA A 704 -14.55 7.28 -43.58
CA ALA A 704 -15.37 6.07 -43.52
C ALA A 704 -15.71 5.72 -42.05
N LYS A 705 -14.75 5.86 -41.13
CA LYS A 705 -14.97 5.62 -39.71
C LYS A 705 -15.85 6.67 -39.05
N GLN A 706 -15.77 7.94 -39.46
CA GLN A 706 -16.64 8.99 -38.91
C GLN A 706 -18.14 8.70 -39.09
N GLY A 707 -18.52 8.00 -40.16
CA GLY A 707 -19.89 7.58 -40.45
C GLY A 707 -20.38 6.38 -39.63
N LEU A 708 -19.47 5.67 -38.96
CA LEU A 708 -19.77 4.48 -38.15
C LEU A 708 -19.55 4.73 -36.65
N SER A 709 -18.94 5.86 -36.29
CA SER A 709 -18.51 6.13 -34.92
C SER A 709 -19.28 7.27 -34.23
N GLY A 710 -19.36 7.17 -32.91
CA GLY A 710 -19.88 8.20 -32.01
C GLY A 710 -21.34 8.03 -31.64
N SER A 711 -21.62 8.36 -30.38
CA SER A 711 -22.95 8.54 -29.81
C SER A 711 -23.62 9.81 -30.33
N LEU A 712 -24.94 9.83 -30.29
CA LEU A 712 -25.71 11.02 -30.62
C LEU A 712 -25.34 12.19 -29.68
N GLN A 713 -25.07 11.90 -28.40
CA GLN A 713 -24.60 12.89 -27.43
C GLN A 713 -23.32 13.60 -27.88
N TYR A 714 -22.24 12.87 -28.18
CA TYR A 714 -20.96 13.49 -28.55
C TYR A 714 -21.04 14.25 -29.88
N LYS A 715 -21.81 13.75 -30.86
CA LYS A 715 -22.02 14.43 -32.14
C LYS A 715 -22.76 15.76 -31.99
N ILE A 716 -23.70 15.85 -31.04
CA ILE A 716 -24.39 17.10 -30.72
C ILE A 716 -23.49 18.03 -29.89
N GLN A 717 -22.73 17.51 -28.92
CA GLN A 717 -21.79 18.31 -28.12
C GLN A 717 -20.64 18.90 -28.94
N ALA A 718 -20.30 18.30 -30.08
CA ALA A 718 -19.34 18.85 -31.02
C ALA A 718 -19.85 20.08 -31.79
N LEU A 719 -21.17 20.37 -31.75
CA LEU A 719 -21.72 21.60 -32.28
C LEU A 719 -21.37 22.77 -31.36
N GLN A 720 -21.01 23.92 -31.95
CA GLN A 720 -20.67 25.12 -31.19
C GLN A 720 -21.81 25.57 -30.27
N ASP A 721 -21.45 26.10 -29.10
CA ASP A 721 -22.35 26.69 -28.10
C ASP A 721 -23.41 25.74 -27.49
N ILE A 722 -23.23 24.42 -27.63
CA ILE A 722 -24.04 23.41 -26.95
C ILE A 722 -23.23 22.75 -25.82
N ALA A 723 -23.81 22.73 -24.62
CA ALA A 723 -23.27 22.02 -23.47
C ALA A 723 -24.38 21.30 -22.69
N GLY A 724 -24.01 20.29 -21.89
CA GLY A 724 -24.96 19.60 -21.00
C GLY A 724 -25.99 18.71 -21.72
N VAL A 725 -25.63 18.18 -22.89
CA VAL A 725 -26.49 17.29 -23.69
C VAL A 725 -26.73 15.97 -22.97
N VAL A 726 -28.00 15.59 -22.83
CA VAL A 726 -28.45 14.27 -22.40
C VAL A 726 -29.36 13.70 -23.47
N VAL A 727 -29.16 12.44 -23.83
CA VAL A 727 -29.91 11.75 -24.89
C VAL A 727 -30.48 10.46 -24.31
N THR A 728 -31.75 10.19 -24.61
CA THR A 728 -32.40 8.91 -24.37
C THR A 728 -32.84 8.31 -25.70
N ARG A 729 -32.74 6.99 -25.86
CA ARG A 729 -33.13 6.28 -27.09
C ARG A 729 -34.24 5.29 -26.81
N SER A 730 -35.22 5.19 -27.71
CA SER A 730 -36.28 4.17 -27.68
C SER A 730 -35.71 2.76 -27.84
N ALA A 731 -36.54 1.76 -27.56
CA ALA A 731 -36.30 0.41 -28.07
C ALA A 731 -36.34 0.41 -29.61
N GLN A 732 -35.56 -0.48 -30.23
CA GLN A 732 -35.58 -0.64 -31.68
C GLN A 732 -36.97 -1.11 -32.13
N GLN A 733 -37.53 -0.45 -33.13
CA GLN A 733 -38.80 -0.84 -33.74
C GLN A 733 -38.61 -1.98 -34.73
N SER A 734 -39.70 -2.63 -35.15
CA SER A 734 -39.65 -3.79 -36.08
C SER A 734 -39.07 -3.45 -37.46
N ASP A 735 -39.07 -2.18 -37.84
CA ASP A 735 -38.47 -1.65 -39.07
C ASP A 735 -36.96 -1.31 -38.93
N GLY A 736 -36.39 -1.56 -37.75
CA GLY A 736 -35.01 -1.28 -37.40
C GLY A 736 -34.73 0.17 -36.96
N GLY A 737 -35.74 1.05 -36.92
CA GLY A 737 -35.64 2.44 -36.48
C GLY A 737 -35.66 2.64 -34.95
N TYR A 738 -35.46 3.89 -34.51
CA TYR A 738 -35.39 4.31 -33.10
C TYR A 738 -36.21 5.58 -32.83
#